data_AF-X6KUY0-F1
#
_entry.id   AF-X6KUY0-F1
#
_cell.length_a   1.000
_cell.length_b   1.000
_cell.length_c   1.000
_cell.angle_alpha   90.00
_cell.angle_beta   90.00
_cell.angle_gamma   90.00
#
_symmetry.space_group_name_H-M   'P 1'
#
loop_
_entity.id
_entity.type
_entity.pdbx_description
1 polymer ?
#
loop_
_entity_poly.entity_id
_entity_poly.type
_entity_poly.pdbx_seq_one_letter_code
_entity_poly.pdbx_strand_id
1 'polypeptide(L)'
;MNSPSYKPARLFTAFGTVIYVEPLTGELRHGPVESSPANAYFESGNRSGGANRQGRLIHAVNGSAEPISCYSGTCFSVSQSQRENQAVDPTIFEFIPLERGLLALKSGGVFLSAIPDGQMRLSAPVCSTWELFVASENWCTDIAGLGGEILRAAGPEFDRSGIHGYIIHPVIRARTNRNSKRPRVLIYGYTKWSHGRVYYDIMRKLHDLGFIVDILDWQINNIDQVEYLSKYYDVWMSALDGVSTLVDRYQVPYDRIIAISHHEFDIRMLVEQKGKDVFDKFANYGVVSESVYSASMMLGIPRMPEVASLAIDYQSFFSPLPERLTTVGYATSMSVQTYGVEWKRGDLAEAAAEEAGLIFKVAGSTANQISFHDMPIFYQSVDAVVTSSVNESGPLSVMEGAAAGRLVIGTSVGHFPLKAYQGGGIIAPIEPSKFKAFTSATLRYYKENPAAFVEKCYMTREAARKFDWQYSIDEWVDLIERPGSPAKSSRLATRTYIDQGSISLAPVAPQSNGEAGSPLIHLINLDRSIARLSKYQANNPHLVRNTLRVSAIDGASVDRDQLIKEGFITEDCTYLPGSLGCALSHINLWKLAVSENKIITVFEDDVRASFDFLTESARILSNAPADWDMIKWGFLFDPLFLWLDFSFSKAKLEFYDRRYSKQGTLFQSDKSSRSLIRIAHSFGLQAYSLTPRGAQKLLERCLPLKKRTIPFPGTGVILEDTGIDCAMCAAYSSMQAFICMPPLVIADDEQLSEREAADRAH
;
A
#
# COMPACT_ATOMS: atom_id res chain seq x y z
N MET A 1 -12.68 -26.07 -29.66
CA MET A 1 -12.63 -25.54 -28.28
C MET A 1 -14.02 -25.00 -27.97
N ASN A 2 -14.76 -25.61 -27.05
CA ASN A 2 -16.09 -25.13 -26.69
C ASN A 2 -15.95 -23.79 -25.94
N SER A 3 -16.59 -22.73 -26.44
CA SER A 3 -16.73 -21.47 -25.72
C SER A 3 -17.35 -21.76 -24.34
N PRO A 4 -16.86 -21.13 -23.24
CA PRO A 4 -17.46 -21.32 -21.94
C PRO A 4 -18.94 -20.91 -21.98
N SER A 5 -19.84 -21.83 -21.64
CA SER A 5 -21.27 -21.56 -21.54
C SER A 5 -21.52 -20.71 -20.29
N TYR A 6 -21.86 -19.43 -20.48
CA TYR A 6 -22.23 -18.52 -19.40
C TYR A 6 -23.70 -18.68 -19.04
N LYS A 7 -24.05 -18.51 -17.76
CA LYS A 7 -25.45 -18.46 -17.33
C LYS A 7 -26.12 -17.17 -17.84
N PRO A 8 -27.39 -17.23 -18.29
CA PRO A 8 -28.17 -16.05 -18.60
C PRO A 8 -28.25 -15.06 -17.44
N ALA A 9 -28.10 -13.76 -17.73
CA ALA A 9 -28.10 -12.71 -16.73
C ALA A 9 -29.39 -11.88 -16.75
N ARG A 10 -30.02 -11.66 -15.59
CA ARG A 10 -31.10 -10.67 -15.46
C ARG A 10 -30.49 -9.27 -15.32
N LEU A 11 -31.16 -8.28 -15.88
CA LEU A 11 -30.75 -6.88 -15.81
C LEU A 11 -31.74 -6.07 -14.97
N PHE A 12 -31.18 -5.34 -14.01
CA PHE A 12 -31.87 -4.41 -13.13
C PHE A 12 -31.43 -3.00 -13.46
N THR A 13 -32.34 -2.05 -13.44
CA THR A 13 -32.00 -0.63 -13.60
C THR A 13 -31.32 -0.13 -12.33
N ALA A 14 -30.56 0.94 -12.45
CA ALA A 14 -30.01 1.65 -11.31
C ALA A 14 -31.09 2.05 -10.29
N PHE A 15 -32.33 2.27 -10.70
CA PHE A 15 -33.44 2.70 -9.83
C PHE A 15 -34.25 1.55 -9.21
N GLY A 16 -33.80 0.30 -9.37
CA GLY A 16 -34.35 -0.84 -8.63
C GLY A 16 -35.54 -1.54 -9.28
N THR A 17 -35.79 -1.26 -10.56
CA THR A 17 -36.74 -2.00 -11.42
C THR A 17 -36.00 -3.08 -12.21
N VAL A 18 -36.73 -4.07 -12.73
CA VAL A 18 -36.17 -5.14 -13.56
C VAL A 18 -36.69 -5.04 -14.99
N ILE A 19 -35.84 -5.37 -15.96
CA ILE A 19 -36.23 -5.45 -17.37
C ILE A 19 -37.07 -6.71 -17.60
N TYR A 20 -38.15 -6.57 -18.37
CA TYR A 20 -39.06 -7.66 -18.77
C TYR A 20 -39.65 -7.38 -20.16
N VAL A 21 -40.22 -8.39 -20.80
CA VAL A 21 -41.02 -8.19 -22.02
C VAL A 21 -42.49 -8.24 -21.66
N GLU A 22 -43.25 -7.22 -22.03
CA GLU A 22 -44.68 -7.16 -21.76
C GLU A 22 -45.43 -8.22 -22.60
N PRO A 23 -46.15 -9.16 -21.96
CA PRO A 23 -46.71 -10.32 -22.67
C PRO A 23 -47.73 -9.97 -23.78
N LEU A 24 -48.42 -8.83 -23.66
CA LEU A 24 -49.46 -8.43 -24.62
C LEU A 24 -48.89 -7.73 -25.85
N THR A 25 -47.87 -6.90 -25.66
CA THR A 25 -47.32 -6.02 -26.70
C THR A 25 -46.02 -6.55 -27.30
N GLY A 26 -45.30 -7.43 -26.58
CA GLY A 26 -43.96 -7.87 -26.96
C GLY A 26 -42.90 -6.79 -26.78
N GLU A 27 -43.24 -5.66 -26.15
CA GLU A 27 -42.34 -4.54 -25.89
C GLU A 27 -41.43 -4.84 -24.69
N LEU A 28 -40.14 -4.50 -24.82
CA LEU A 28 -39.20 -4.51 -23.70
C LEU A 28 -39.46 -3.31 -22.79
N ARG A 29 -39.75 -3.59 -21.52
CA ARG A 29 -40.09 -2.60 -20.50
C ARG A 29 -39.26 -2.84 -19.24
N HIS A 30 -39.32 -1.91 -18.29
CA HIS A 30 -38.85 -2.15 -16.93
C HIS A 30 -39.93 -1.79 -15.91
N GLY A 31 -39.95 -2.52 -14.78
CA GLY A 31 -40.98 -2.34 -13.75
C GLY A 31 -40.61 -2.95 -12.40
N PRO A 32 -41.50 -2.86 -11.40
CA PRO A 32 -41.25 -3.40 -10.07
C PRO A 32 -40.91 -4.90 -10.11
N VAL A 33 -39.91 -5.31 -9.34
CA VAL A 33 -39.40 -6.70 -9.36
C VAL A 33 -40.49 -7.69 -8.95
N GLU A 34 -41.41 -7.27 -8.08
CA GLU A 34 -42.45 -8.08 -7.49
C GLU A 34 -43.63 -8.34 -8.45
N SER A 35 -43.86 -7.45 -9.43
CA SER A 35 -45.00 -7.54 -10.36
C SER A 35 -44.63 -7.77 -11.82
N SER A 36 -43.36 -7.57 -12.20
CA SER A 36 -42.88 -7.79 -13.57
C SER A 36 -42.45 -9.25 -13.81
N PRO A 37 -42.79 -9.85 -14.97
CA PRO A 37 -42.41 -11.23 -15.28
C PRO A 37 -40.90 -11.39 -15.46
N ALA A 38 -40.35 -12.52 -15.01
CA ALA A 38 -38.94 -12.88 -15.19
C ALA A 38 -38.69 -13.53 -16.56
N ASN A 39 -39.10 -12.86 -17.64
CA ASN A 39 -39.05 -13.40 -19.01
C ASN A 39 -38.00 -12.73 -19.92
N ALA A 40 -37.24 -11.74 -19.43
CA ALA A 40 -36.14 -11.15 -20.17
C ALA A 40 -34.79 -11.45 -19.51
N TYR A 41 -33.81 -11.83 -20.32
CA TYR A 41 -32.43 -12.03 -19.86
C TYR A 41 -31.43 -11.65 -20.93
N PHE A 42 -30.19 -11.54 -20.51
CA PHE A 42 -29.06 -11.26 -21.36
C PHE A 42 -28.21 -12.51 -21.58
N GLU A 43 -27.84 -12.77 -22.83
CA GLU A 43 -27.05 -13.92 -23.26
C GLU A 43 -25.73 -13.46 -23.89
N SER A 44 -24.62 -14.10 -23.48
CA SER A 44 -23.28 -13.80 -24.01
C SER A 44 -23.16 -14.24 -25.48
N GLY A 45 -22.65 -13.35 -26.33
CA GLY A 45 -22.27 -13.66 -27.72
C GLY A 45 -20.83 -14.13 -27.86
N ASN A 46 -20.42 -14.43 -29.10
CA ASN A 46 -19.02 -14.71 -29.44
C ASN A 46 -18.17 -13.44 -29.29
N ARG A 47 -16.94 -13.57 -28.76
CA ARG A 47 -15.95 -12.48 -28.78
C ARG A 47 -15.59 -12.16 -30.23
N SER A 48 -16.21 -11.15 -30.82
CA SER A 48 -15.63 -10.46 -31.98
C SER A 48 -14.48 -9.57 -31.46
N GLY A 49 -13.46 -9.29 -32.27
CA GLY A 49 -12.15 -8.74 -31.85
C GLY A 49 -12.11 -7.34 -31.21
N GLY A 50 -13.17 -6.86 -30.56
CA GLY A 50 -13.21 -5.64 -29.75
C GLY A 50 -12.80 -5.86 -28.27
N ALA A 51 -12.55 -4.77 -27.55
CA ALA A 51 -12.09 -4.81 -26.15
C ALA A 51 -13.19 -5.28 -25.16
N ASN A 52 -14.45 -5.04 -25.48
CA ASN A 52 -15.60 -5.33 -24.62
C ASN A 52 -16.38 -6.57 -25.06
N ARG A 53 -17.06 -7.23 -24.11
CA ARG A 53 -17.89 -8.40 -24.41
C ARG A 53 -19.15 -7.96 -25.16
N GLN A 54 -19.61 -8.81 -26.08
CA GLN A 54 -20.85 -8.61 -26.82
C GLN A 54 -21.89 -9.66 -26.46
N GLY A 55 -23.16 -9.35 -26.69
CA GLY A 55 -24.24 -10.33 -26.64
C GLY A 55 -25.60 -9.71 -26.93
N ARG A 56 -26.68 -10.39 -26.53
CA ARG A 56 -28.06 -10.04 -26.95
C ARG A 56 -29.04 -10.15 -25.79
N LEU A 57 -30.06 -9.29 -25.83
CA LEU A 57 -31.24 -9.45 -24.98
C LEU A 57 -32.15 -10.51 -25.59
N ILE A 58 -32.66 -11.39 -24.73
CA ILE A 58 -33.47 -12.55 -25.09
C ILE A 58 -34.77 -12.51 -24.28
N HIS A 59 -35.87 -12.82 -24.96
CA HIS A 59 -37.17 -13.08 -24.38
C HIS A 59 -37.39 -14.60 -24.26
N ALA A 60 -37.70 -15.08 -23.06
CA ALA A 60 -38.02 -16.47 -22.76
C ALA A 60 -39.54 -16.66 -22.75
N VAL A 61 -40.06 -17.51 -23.65
CA VAL A 61 -41.50 -17.85 -23.69
C VAL A 61 -41.65 -19.35 -23.87
N ASN A 62 -42.34 -20.04 -22.95
CA ASN A 62 -42.72 -21.45 -23.09
C ASN A 62 -41.57 -22.41 -23.50
N GLY A 63 -40.35 -22.14 -23.02
CA GLY A 63 -39.15 -22.94 -23.34
C GLY A 63 -38.48 -22.59 -24.67
N SER A 64 -38.99 -21.64 -25.45
CA SER A 64 -38.28 -20.99 -26.55
C SER A 64 -37.59 -19.70 -26.10
N ALA A 65 -36.50 -19.38 -26.79
CA ALA A 65 -35.70 -18.18 -26.58
C ALA A 65 -35.69 -17.38 -27.87
N GLU A 66 -36.18 -16.14 -27.84
CA GLU A 66 -36.21 -15.26 -29.01
C GLU A 66 -35.40 -13.98 -28.75
N PRO A 67 -34.55 -13.53 -29.68
CA PRO A 67 -33.82 -12.27 -29.52
C PRO A 67 -34.74 -11.05 -29.52
N ILE A 68 -34.25 -9.97 -28.92
CA ILE A 68 -34.89 -8.65 -28.93
C ILE A 68 -34.17 -7.73 -29.91
N SER A 69 -34.95 -6.96 -30.68
CA SER A 69 -34.48 -5.91 -31.58
C SER A 69 -34.90 -4.54 -31.04
N CYS A 70 -33.94 -3.63 -30.94
CA CYS A 70 -34.08 -2.28 -30.41
C CYS A 70 -33.86 -1.23 -31.50
N TYR A 71 -34.81 -0.31 -31.62
CA TYR A 71 -34.81 0.84 -32.51
C TYR A 71 -34.77 2.15 -31.69
N SER A 72 -34.62 3.30 -32.35
CA SER A 72 -34.41 4.60 -31.71
C SER A 72 -35.51 5.02 -30.72
N GLY A 73 -36.70 4.41 -30.78
CA GLY A 73 -37.83 4.70 -29.89
C GLY A 73 -38.39 3.51 -29.12
N THR A 74 -38.09 2.26 -29.50
CA THR A 74 -38.75 1.07 -28.92
C THR A 74 -37.92 -0.20 -29.11
N CYS A 75 -38.08 -1.16 -28.21
CA CYS A 75 -37.46 -2.48 -28.28
C CYS A 75 -38.54 -3.57 -28.26
N PHE A 76 -38.51 -4.51 -29.21
CA PHE A 76 -39.49 -5.58 -29.35
C PHE A 76 -38.84 -6.95 -29.47
N SER A 77 -39.57 -8.00 -29.11
CA SER A 77 -39.16 -9.35 -29.52
C SER A 77 -39.22 -9.53 -31.04
N VAL A 78 -38.32 -10.34 -31.59
CA VAL A 78 -38.19 -10.57 -33.04
C VAL A 78 -39.49 -11.05 -33.69
N SER A 79 -40.27 -11.90 -33.01
CA SER A 79 -41.55 -12.41 -33.52
C SER A 79 -42.63 -11.33 -33.67
N GLN A 80 -42.60 -10.28 -32.83
CA GLN A 80 -43.51 -9.14 -32.92
C GLN A 80 -43.02 -8.09 -33.94
N SER A 81 -41.71 -7.85 -34.03
CA SER A 81 -41.10 -6.96 -35.04
C SER A 81 -41.42 -7.41 -36.49
N GLN A 82 -41.50 -8.72 -36.73
CA GLN A 82 -41.95 -9.30 -38.01
C GLN A 82 -43.42 -9.00 -38.34
N ARG A 83 -44.31 -8.88 -37.34
CA ARG A 83 -45.71 -8.48 -37.56
C ARG A 83 -45.85 -7.00 -37.94
N GLU A 84 -44.86 -6.18 -37.60
CA GLU A 84 -44.80 -4.75 -37.89
C GLU A 84 -43.99 -4.41 -39.16
N ASN A 85 -43.61 -5.40 -39.98
CA ASN A 85 -42.88 -5.23 -41.25
C ASN A 85 -41.52 -4.50 -41.15
N GLN A 86 -40.83 -4.57 -40.01
CA GLN A 86 -39.48 -4.01 -39.86
C GLN A 86 -38.39 -5.06 -40.12
N ALA A 87 -37.25 -4.65 -40.69
CA ALA A 87 -36.12 -5.55 -40.94
C ALA A 87 -35.56 -6.11 -39.61
N VAL A 88 -35.27 -7.41 -39.59
CA VAL A 88 -35.18 -8.25 -38.39
C VAL A 88 -33.74 -8.68 -38.13
N ASP A 89 -32.90 -7.74 -37.72
CA ASP A 89 -31.60 -8.09 -37.16
C ASP A 89 -31.65 -7.96 -35.62
N PRO A 90 -31.28 -9.02 -34.87
CA PRO A 90 -31.15 -8.94 -33.42
C PRO A 90 -30.17 -7.86 -33.02
N THR A 91 -30.52 -7.01 -32.06
CA THR A 91 -29.58 -6.00 -31.58
C THR A 91 -28.45 -6.65 -30.80
N ILE A 92 -27.22 -6.49 -31.29
CA ILE A 92 -26.01 -6.86 -30.56
C ILE A 92 -25.62 -5.68 -29.68
N PHE A 93 -25.47 -5.94 -28.39
CA PHE A 93 -25.01 -4.95 -27.43
C PHE A 93 -23.55 -5.22 -27.05
N GLU A 94 -22.79 -4.13 -26.97
CA GLU A 94 -21.51 -4.05 -26.27
C GLU A 94 -21.76 -3.81 -24.78
N PHE A 95 -21.08 -4.59 -23.94
CA PHE A 95 -21.12 -4.50 -22.49
C PHE A 95 -19.99 -3.63 -22.03
N ILE A 96 -20.35 -2.47 -21.53
CA ILE A 96 -19.36 -1.52 -21.03
C ILE A 96 -19.38 -1.64 -19.51
N PRO A 97 -18.45 -2.41 -18.92
CA PRO A 97 -18.33 -2.48 -17.47
C PRO A 97 -17.93 -1.11 -16.95
N LEU A 98 -18.66 -0.64 -15.93
CA LEU A 98 -18.41 0.60 -15.24
C LEU A 98 -17.92 0.29 -13.82
N GLU A 99 -17.50 1.32 -13.08
CA GLU A 99 -17.05 1.17 -11.70
C GLU A 99 -18.15 0.59 -10.80
N ARG A 100 -17.77 -0.06 -9.70
CA ARG A 100 -18.69 -0.52 -8.63
C ARG A 100 -19.76 -1.52 -9.11
N GLY A 101 -19.49 -2.25 -10.20
CA GLY A 101 -20.40 -3.27 -10.74
C GLY A 101 -21.61 -2.71 -11.45
N LEU A 102 -21.54 -1.46 -11.88
CA LEU A 102 -22.43 -0.87 -12.87
C LEU A 102 -22.04 -1.36 -14.26
N LEU A 103 -22.99 -1.37 -15.19
CA LEU A 103 -22.73 -1.59 -16.60
C LEU A 103 -23.65 -0.73 -17.47
N ALA A 104 -23.19 -0.39 -18.66
CA ALA A 104 -24.00 0.22 -19.71
C ALA A 104 -24.07 -0.72 -20.93
N LEU A 105 -25.17 -0.65 -21.66
CA LEU A 105 -25.36 -1.37 -22.91
C LEU A 105 -25.31 -0.38 -24.08
N LYS A 106 -24.35 -0.58 -24.99
CA LYS A 106 -24.16 0.27 -26.18
C LYS A 106 -24.40 -0.52 -27.47
N SER A 107 -25.06 0.09 -28.44
CA SER A 107 -25.21 -0.47 -29.79
C SER A 107 -25.38 0.67 -30.80
N GLY A 108 -24.73 0.55 -31.97
CA GLY A 108 -24.82 1.56 -33.02
C GLY A 108 -24.39 2.97 -32.60
N GLY A 109 -23.52 3.10 -31.59
CA GLY A 109 -23.06 4.39 -31.07
C GLY A 109 -23.93 5.04 -29.99
N VAL A 110 -25.07 4.43 -29.63
CA VAL A 110 -26.00 4.94 -28.62
C VAL A 110 -26.20 3.93 -27.47
N PHE A 111 -26.67 4.42 -26.33
CA PHE A 111 -26.90 3.65 -25.10
C PHE A 111 -28.37 3.30 -24.91
N LEU A 112 -28.62 2.16 -24.27
CA LEU A 112 -29.94 1.73 -23.81
C LEU A 112 -30.33 2.48 -22.54
N SER A 113 -31.49 3.12 -22.53
CA SER A 113 -32.02 3.92 -21.43
C SER A 113 -33.26 3.27 -20.83
N ALA A 114 -33.35 3.27 -19.50
CA ALA A 114 -34.58 3.01 -18.76
C ALA A 114 -35.32 4.35 -18.56
N ILE A 115 -36.46 4.56 -19.19
CA ILE A 115 -37.19 5.82 -19.13
C ILE A 115 -38.12 5.83 -17.91
N PRO A 116 -38.29 6.94 -17.18
CA PRO A 116 -39.14 6.98 -15.97
C PRO A 116 -40.56 6.39 -16.09
N ASP A 117 -41.12 6.33 -17.30
CA ASP A 117 -42.45 5.77 -17.60
C ASP A 117 -42.47 4.24 -17.80
N GLY A 118 -41.33 3.57 -17.63
CA GLY A 118 -41.17 2.12 -17.77
C GLY A 118 -40.73 1.65 -19.15
N GLN A 119 -40.53 2.55 -20.12
CA GLN A 119 -40.07 2.18 -21.47
C GLN A 119 -38.55 1.95 -21.53
N MET A 120 -38.11 1.05 -22.41
CA MET A 120 -36.70 0.86 -22.76
C MET A 120 -36.41 1.45 -24.14
N ARG A 121 -35.41 2.34 -24.25
CA ARG A 121 -35.09 3.03 -25.51
C ARG A 121 -33.60 2.99 -25.84
N LEU A 122 -33.25 2.67 -27.09
CA LEU A 122 -31.87 2.68 -27.58
C LEU A 122 -31.62 3.95 -28.41
N SER A 123 -31.36 5.07 -27.74
CA SER A 123 -31.18 6.37 -28.42
C SER A 123 -30.32 7.39 -27.69
N ALA A 124 -29.87 7.12 -26.46
CA ALA A 124 -29.06 8.08 -25.71
C ALA A 124 -27.64 8.20 -26.31
N PRO A 125 -27.20 9.40 -26.74
CA PRO A 125 -25.83 9.60 -27.21
C PRO A 125 -24.82 9.71 -26.07
N VAL A 126 -25.30 9.96 -24.85
CA VAL A 126 -24.51 10.09 -23.63
C VAL A 126 -25.03 9.12 -22.60
N CYS A 127 -24.14 8.31 -22.02
CA CYS A 127 -24.44 7.48 -20.87
C CYS A 127 -24.40 8.34 -19.60
N SER A 128 -25.53 8.43 -18.90
CA SER A 128 -25.66 9.00 -17.57
C SER A 128 -26.47 8.02 -16.70
N THR A 129 -27.19 8.51 -15.69
CA THR A 129 -27.85 7.69 -14.66
C THR A 129 -28.96 6.75 -15.18
N TRP A 130 -29.65 7.10 -16.26
CA TRP A 130 -30.74 6.27 -16.83
C TRP A 130 -30.25 5.14 -17.74
N GLU A 131 -28.97 5.15 -18.10
CA GLU A 131 -28.30 4.14 -18.91
C GLU A 131 -27.51 3.13 -18.05
N LEU A 132 -27.67 3.22 -16.72
CA LEU A 132 -26.97 2.39 -15.74
C LEU A 132 -27.78 1.15 -15.35
N PHE A 133 -27.13 0.00 -15.42
CA PHE A 133 -27.73 -1.29 -15.07
C PHE A 133 -26.85 -2.08 -14.09
N VAL A 134 -27.49 -3.01 -13.39
CA VAL A 134 -26.86 -4.02 -12.53
C VAL A 134 -27.29 -5.40 -13.02
N ALA A 135 -26.33 -6.30 -13.25
CA ALA A 135 -26.60 -7.67 -13.66
C ALA A 135 -26.65 -8.63 -12.46
N SER A 136 -27.40 -9.72 -12.60
CA SER A 136 -27.39 -10.83 -11.64
C SER A 136 -26.12 -11.67 -11.69
N GLU A 137 -25.42 -11.70 -12.84
CA GLU A 137 -24.24 -12.54 -13.06
C GLU A 137 -22.95 -11.72 -13.15
N ASN A 138 -21.88 -12.22 -12.52
CA ASN A 138 -20.59 -11.52 -12.43
C ASN A 138 -19.92 -11.28 -13.79
N TRP A 139 -20.11 -12.22 -14.72
CA TRP A 139 -19.43 -12.21 -16.00
C TRP A 139 -19.77 -10.97 -16.86
N CYS A 140 -20.89 -10.28 -16.58
CA CYS A 140 -21.28 -9.03 -17.23
C CYS A 140 -20.35 -7.85 -16.87
N THR A 141 -19.65 -7.94 -15.74
CA THR A 141 -18.75 -6.89 -15.23
C THR A 141 -17.32 -7.39 -14.98
N ASP A 142 -17.04 -8.69 -15.13
CA ASP A 142 -15.71 -9.25 -14.93
C ASP A 142 -14.74 -8.80 -16.05
N ILE A 143 -13.82 -7.92 -15.69
CA ILE A 143 -12.78 -7.43 -16.60
C ILE A 143 -11.60 -8.41 -16.57
N ALA A 144 -11.58 -9.36 -17.50
CA ALA A 144 -10.46 -10.29 -17.63
C ALA A 144 -9.24 -9.56 -18.23
N GLY A 145 -8.28 -9.18 -17.39
CA GLY A 145 -6.92 -8.81 -17.83
C GLY A 145 -6.70 -7.35 -18.28
N LEU A 146 -7.65 -6.45 -18.05
CA LEU A 146 -7.51 -5.01 -18.29
C LEU A 146 -7.86 -4.26 -17.00
N GLY A 147 -6.90 -4.12 -16.08
CA GLY A 147 -7.13 -3.40 -14.84
C GLY A 147 -7.57 -1.95 -15.12
N GLY A 148 -8.74 -1.55 -14.63
CA GLY A 148 -9.16 -0.15 -14.42
C GLY A 148 -9.21 0.84 -15.59
N GLU A 149 -8.71 0.53 -16.78
CA GLU A 149 -8.50 1.52 -17.86
C GLU A 149 -9.76 1.83 -18.71
N ILE A 150 -10.77 0.95 -18.71
CA ILE A 150 -11.91 1.06 -19.64
C ILE A 150 -12.72 2.36 -19.44
N LEU A 151 -12.87 2.84 -18.19
CA LEU A 151 -13.54 4.12 -17.92
C LEU A 151 -12.59 5.32 -17.81
N ARG A 152 -11.30 5.07 -17.54
CA ARG A 152 -10.31 6.15 -17.38
C ARG A 152 -10.08 6.92 -18.69
N ALA A 153 -10.35 6.28 -19.83
CA ALA A 153 -10.35 6.86 -21.18
C ALA A 153 -11.76 7.09 -21.78
N ALA A 154 -12.82 7.21 -20.97
CA ALA A 154 -14.18 7.43 -21.48
C ALA A 154 -14.30 8.74 -22.28
N GLY A 155 -14.70 8.66 -23.55
CA GLY A 155 -14.90 9.83 -24.42
C GLY A 155 -16.03 10.77 -23.96
N PRO A 156 -16.36 11.82 -24.74
CA PRO A 156 -17.44 12.79 -24.42
C PRO A 156 -18.84 12.18 -24.31
N GLU A 157 -18.98 10.89 -24.64
CA GLU A 157 -20.20 10.08 -24.60
C GLU A 157 -20.55 9.53 -23.20
N PHE A 158 -19.80 9.87 -22.14
CA PHE A 158 -20.12 9.51 -20.75
C PHE A 158 -20.21 10.75 -19.87
N ASP A 159 -21.33 10.93 -19.17
CA ASP A 159 -21.47 11.90 -18.10
C ASP A 159 -20.77 11.37 -16.84
N ARG A 160 -19.45 11.58 -16.79
CA ARG A 160 -18.60 11.10 -15.69
C ARG A 160 -19.06 11.64 -14.34
N SER A 161 -19.51 12.89 -14.27
CA SER A 161 -19.93 13.49 -13.01
C SER A 161 -21.20 12.81 -12.49
N GLY A 162 -22.22 12.66 -13.36
CA GLY A 162 -23.45 11.95 -13.02
C GLY A 162 -23.21 10.49 -12.62
N ILE A 163 -22.35 9.77 -13.35
CA ILE A 163 -22.01 8.37 -13.04
C ILE A 163 -21.21 8.29 -11.72
N HIS A 164 -20.20 9.14 -11.53
CA HIS A 164 -19.38 9.12 -10.31
C HIS A 164 -20.20 9.44 -9.07
N GLY A 165 -21.11 10.43 -9.15
CA GLY A 165 -22.01 10.78 -8.05
C GLY A 165 -23.04 9.70 -7.71
N TYR A 166 -23.31 8.77 -8.63
CA TYR A 166 -24.31 7.74 -8.43
C TYR A 166 -23.80 6.59 -7.52
N ILE A 167 -24.52 6.33 -6.42
CA ILE A 167 -24.35 5.16 -5.54
C ILE A 167 -25.47 4.18 -5.79
N ILE A 168 -25.11 2.91 -6.04
CA ILE A 168 -26.11 1.84 -6.09
C ILE A 168 -26.67 1.63 -4.68
N HIS A 169 -27.98 1.78 -4.54
CA HIS A 169 -28.63 1.51 -3.26
C HIS A 169 -28.47 0.02 -2.87
N PRO A 170 -28.03 -0.33 -1.65
CA PRO A 170 -27.75 -1.71 -1.25
C PRO A 170 -28.89 -2.72 -1.45
N VAL A 171 -30.15 -2.28 -1.32
CA VAL A 171 -31.34 -3.11 -1.60
C VAL A 171 -31.43 -3.52 -3.06
N ILE A 172 -31.07 -2.62 -3.99
CA ILE A 172 -31.07 -2.89 -5.42
C ILE A 172 -30.04 -3.96 -5.74
N ARG A 173 -28.84 -3.86 -5.17
CA ARG A 173 -27.83 -4.91 -5.26
C ARG A 173 -28.35 -6.23 -4.71
N ALA A 174 -28.91 -6.24 -3.50
CA ALA A 174 -29.39 -7.47 -2.88
C ALA A 174 -30.51 -8.15 -3.70
N ARG A 175 -31.40 -7.37 -4.33
CA ARG A 175 -32.44 -7.87 -5.24
C ARG A 175 -31.91 -8.57 -6.48
N THR A 176 -30.70 -8.25 -6.93
CA THR A 176 -30.09 -8.97 -8.06
C THR A 176 -29.64 -10.38 -7.67
N ASN A 177 -29.59 -10.68 -6.37
CA ASN A 177 -29.16 -11.95 -5.78
C ASN A 177 -27.81 -12.42 -6.34
N ARG A 178 -26.91 -11.47 -6.55
CA ARG A 178 -25.60 -11.70 -7.16
C ARG A 178 -24.71 -12.48 -6.18
N ASN A 179 -24.25 -13.64 -6.61
CA ASN A 179 -23.35 -14.46 -5.79
C ASN A 179 -21.91 -13.94 -5.87
N SER A 180 -21.24 -13.87 -4.72
CA SER A 180 -19.82 -13.56 -4.64
C SER A 180 -19.02 -14.74 -4.07
N LYS A 181 -17.78 -14.89 -4.54
CA LYS A 181 -16.80 -15.82 -3.95
C LYS A 181 -16.08 -15.22 -2.74
N ARG A 182 -16.16 -13.90 -2.58
CA ARG A 182 -15.60 -13.13 -1.47
C ARG A 182 -16.73 -12.54 -0.62
N PRO A 183 -16.46 -12.12 0.64
CA PRO A 183 -17.48 -11.52 1.49
C PRO A 183 -18.23 -10.37 0.82
N ARG A 184 -19.54 -10.31 1.02
CA ARG A 184 -20.40 -9.17 0.69
C ARG A 184 -20.33 -8.20 1.86
N VAL A 185 -19.81 -7.00 1.61
CA VAL A 185 -19.55 -5.98 2.64
C VAL A 185 -20.54 -4.84 2.49
N LEU A 186 -21.23 -4.50 3.57
CA LEU A 186 -22.06 -3.30 3.64
C LEU A 186 -21.36 -2.23 4.48
N ILE A 187 -20.94 -1.14 3.85
CA ILE A 187 -20.36 0.00 4.56
C ILE A 187 -21.51 0.85 5.11
N TYR A 188 -21.61 0.99 6.42
CA TYR A 188 -22.49 1.97 7.06
C TYR A 188 -21.68 3.21 7.41
N GLY A 189 -21.91 4.31 6.70
CA GLY A 189 -21.09 5.50 6.89
C GLY A 189 -21.57 6.73 6.11
N TYR A 190 -20.83 7.82 6.30
CA TYR A 190 -21.10 9.07 5.61
C TYR A 190 -20.70 9.01 4.13
N THR A 191 -21.64 9.26 3.24
CA THR A 191 -21.42 9.21 1.78
C THR A 191 -20.78 10.47 1.20
N LYS A 192 -20.60 11.52 2.01
CA LYS A 192 -20.06 12.81 1.57
C LYS A 192 -18.68 13.07 2.18
N TRP A 193 -18.04 14.15 1.73
CA TRP A 193 -16.74 14.62 2.24
C TRP A 193 -15.63 13.57 2.08
N SER A 194 -14.57 13.67 2.90
CA SER A 194 -13.43 12.76 2.92
C SER A 194 -13.80 11.32 3.25
N HIS A 195 -14.77 11.08 4.14
CA HIS A 195 -15.27 9.73 4.45
C HIS A 195 -15.92 9.11 3.21
N GLY A 196 -16.80 9.86 2.55
CA GLY A 196 -17.40 9.46 1.28
C GLY A 196 -16.32 9.12 0.25
N ARG A 197 -15.33 10.00 0.07
CA ARG A 197 -14.21 9.74 -0.86
C ARG A 197 -13.52 8.40 -0.60
N VAL A 198 -13.18 8.13 0.65
CA VAL A 198 -12.51 6.88 1.06
C VAL A 198 -13.39 5.67 0.78
N TYR A 199 -14.65 5.69 1.21
CA TYR A 199 -15.56 4.56 0.99
C TYR A 199 -15.82 4.30 -0.49
N TYR A 200 -15.94 5.34 -1.31
CA TYR A 200 -16.11 5.20 -2.75
C TYR A 200 -14.90 4.59 -3.44
N ASP A 201 -13.69 5.08 -3.11
CA ASP A 201 -12.47 4.56 -3.70
C ASP A 201 -12.25 3.09 -3.29
N ILE A 202 -12.45 2.76 -2.01
CA ILE A 202 -12.34 1.38 -1.50
C ILE A 202 -13.39 0.49 -2.17
N MET A 203 -14.66 0.91 -2.22
CA MET A 203 -15.73 0.16 -2.88
C MET A 203 -15.38 -0.16 -4.33
N ARG A 204 -14.87 0.83 -5.07
CA ARG A 204 -14.43 0.63 -6.45
C ARG A 204 -13.31 -0.41 -6.53
N LYS A 205 -12.25 -0.24 -5.74
CA LYS A 205 -11.06 -1.11 -5.77
C LYS A 205 -11.36 -2.53 -5.31
N LEU A 206 -12.19 -2.71 -4.29
CA LEU A 206 -12.61 -4.02 -3.81
C LEU A 206 -13.54 -4.70 -4.83
N HIS A 207 -14.40 -3.96 -5.53
CA HIS A 207 -15.20 -4.53 -6.61
C HIS A 207 -14.31 -5.10 -7.73
N ASP A 208 -13.23 -4.42 -8.09
CA ASP A 208 -12.24 -4.92 -9.07
C ASP A 208 -11.56 -6.24 -8.61
N LEU A 209 -11.51 -6.48 -7.30
CA LEU A 209 -10.99 -7.70 -6.69
C LEU A 209 -12.07 -8.79 -6.50
N GLY A 210 -13.30 -8.53 -6.94
CA GLY A 210 -14.42 -9.47 -6.92
C GLY A 210 -15.24 -9.46 -5.63
N PHE A 211 -15.08 -8.46 -4.77
CA PHE A 211 -16.00 -8.23 -3.66
C PHE A 211 -17.31 -7.61 -4.15
N ILE A 212 -18.38 -7.82 -3.39
CA ILE A 212 -19.57 -6.97 -3.49
C ILE A 212 -19.51 -6.02 -2.29
N VAL A 213 -19.33 -4.74 -2.58
CA VAL A 213 -19.25 -3.69 -1.57
C VAL A 213 -20.23 -2.62 -1.96
N ASP A 214 -21.09 -2.24 -1.04
CA ASP A 214 -22.05 -1.16 -1.24
C ASP A 214 -22.10 -0.28 0.04
N ILE A 215 -22.59 0.95 -0.10
CA ILE A 215 -22.64 1.93 0.99
C ILE A 215 -24.09 2.18 1.39
N LEU A 216 -24.38 2.10 2.69
CA LEU A 216 -25.62 2.53 3.30
C LEU A 216 -25.39 3.86 4.03
N ASP A 217 -26.04 4.91 3.54
CA ASP A 217 -25.88 6.25 4.11
C ASP A 217 -26.46 6.34 5.52
N TRP A 218 -25.60 6.66 6.48
CA TRP A 218 -25.96 6.77 7.89
C TRP A 218 -26.81 7.99 8.25
N GLN A 219 -26.95 8.98 7.35
CA GLN A 219 -27.80 10.15 7.58
C GLN A 219 -29.27 9.85 7.34
N ILE A 220 -29.56 8.71 6.71
CA ILE A 220 -30.90 8.26 6.37
C ILE A 220 -31.32 7.20 7.39
N ASN A 221 -32.59 7.22 7.80
CA ASN A 221 -33.16 6.14 8.59
C ASN A 221 -33.40 4.92 7.71
N ASN A 222 -32.64 3.84 7.93
CA ASN A 222 -32.65 2.65 7.10
C ASN A 222 -33.36 1.45 7.75
N ILE A 223 -34.05 1.66 8.89
CA ILE A 223 -34.57 0.58 9.75
C ILE A 223 -35.42 -0.45 8.99
N ASP A 224 -36.26 -0.01 8.05
CA ASP A 224 -37.18 -0.88 7.29
C ASP A 224 -36.46 -1.85 6.35
N GLN A 225 -35.20 -1.57 6.02
CA GLN A 225 -34.43 -2.31 5.03
C GLN A 225 -33.34 -3.17 5.68
N VAL A 226 -32.99 -2.90 6.94
CA VAL A 226 -31.89 -3.57 7.67
C VAL A 226 -32.08 -5.08 7.75
N GLU A 227 -33.29 -5.57 8.02
CA GLU A 227 -33.53 -7.02 8.11
C GLU A 227 -33.23 -7.72 6.78
N TYR A 228 -33.69 -7.12 5.68
CA TYR A 228 -33.45 -7.63 4.34
C TYR A 228 -31.97 -7.58 3.97
N LEU A 229 -31.30 -6.45 4.23
CA LEU A 229 -29.87 -6.27 3.96
C LEU A 229 -29.01 -7.22 4.80
N SER A 230 -29.35 -7.46 6.06
CA SER A 230 -28.61 -8.34 6.97
C SER A 230 -28.64 -9.81 6.55
N LYS A 231 -29.63 -10.23 5.74
CA LYS A 231 -29.70 -11.57 5.14
C LYS A 231 -28.82 -11.70 3.91
N TYR A 232 -28.51 -10.59 3.23
CA TYR A 232 -27.75 -10.59 1.99
C TYR A 232 -26.27 -10.24 2.19
N TYR A 233 -25.92 -9.21 2.94
CA TYR A 233 -24.52 -8.88 3.20
C TYR A 233 -23.97 -9.77 4.30
N ASP A 234 -22.70 -10.15 4.21
CA ASP A 234 -22.06 -11.07 5.16
C ASP A 234 -21.56 -10.27 6.38
N VAL A 235 -20.94 -9.12 6.14
CA VAL A 235 -20.32 -8.26 7.16
C VAL A 235 -20.67 -6.78 6.96
N TRP A 236 -20.77 -6.05 8.06
CA TRP A 236 -20.98 -4.60 8.10
C TRP A 236 -19.66 -3.92 8.45
N MET A 237 -19.26 -2.91 7.69
CA MET A 237 -18.07 -2.10 8.00
C MET A 237 -18.51 -0.68 8.38
N SER A 238 -17.99 -0.12 9.46
CA SER A 238 -18.37 1.22 9.89
C SER A 238 -17.27 1.90 10.69
N ALA A 239 -17.25 3.23 10.63
CA ALA A 239 -16.50 4.04 11.58
C ALA A 239 -17.02 3.82 13.01
N LEU A 240 -16.18 4.02 14.04
CA LEU A 240 -16.55 3.69 15.42
C LEU A 240 -17.79 4.44 15.94
N ASP A 241 -18.07 5.64 15.42
CA ASP A 241 -19.26 6.44 15.72
C ASP A 241 -20.56 5.85 15.13
N GLY A 242 -20.47 5.06 14.06
CA GLY A 242 -21.61 4.33 13.50
C GLY A 242 -22.00 3.08 14.31
N VAL A 243 -21.09 2.54 15.13
CA VAL A 243 -21.26 1.26 15.83
C VAL A 243 -22.49 1.25 16.73
N SER A 244 -22.69 2.30 17.55
CA SER A 244 -23.84 2.35 18.47
C SER A 244 -25.18 2.33 17.71
N THR A 245 -25.26 2.93 16.52
CA THR A 245 -26.48 2.85 15.70
C THR A 245 -26.68 1.44 15.14
N LEU A 246 -25.62 0.81 14.61
CA LEU A 246 -25.69 -0.55 14.08
C LEU A 246 -26.17 -1.54 15.15
N VAL A 247 -25.63 -1.46 16.35
CA VAL A 247 -25.94 -2.42 17.42
C VAL A 247 -27.26 -2.08 18.11
N ASP A 248 -27.43 -0.85 18.60
CA ASP A 248 -28.56 -0.53 19.49
C ASP A 248 -29.86 -0.35 18.72
N ARG A 249 -29.80 0.24 17.52
CA ARG A 249 -30.99 0.56 16.72
C ARG A 249 -31.26 -0.50 15.65
N TYR A 250 -30.23 -0.93 14.95
CA TYR A 250 -30.36 -1.89 13.84
C TYR A 250 -30.13 -3.34 14.27
N GLN A 251 -29.75 -3.58 15.53
CA GLN A 251 -29.59 -4.93 16.10
C GLN A 251 -28.60 -5.79 15.30
N VAL A 252 -27.61 -5.16 14.68
CA VAL A 252 -26.51 -5.85 13.98
C VAL A 252 -25.55 -6.41 15.05
N PRO A 253 -25.29 -7.74 15.06
CA PRO A 253 -24.38 -8.35 16.01
C PRO A 253 -22.94 -7.84 15.88
N TYR A 254 -22.22 -7.71 17.00
CA TYR A 254 -20.83 -7.25 17.03
C TYR A 254 -19.89 -8.10 16.15
N ASP A 255 -20.06 -9.43 16.17
CA ASP A 255 -19.28 -10.40 15.40
C ASP A 255 -19.54 -10.33 13.88
N ARG A 256 -20.46 -9.46 13.45
CA ARG A 256 -20.71 -9.09 12.05
C ARG A 256 -20.24 -7.68 11.71
N ILE A 257 -19.58 -6.97 12.63
CA ILE A 257 -19.12 -5.59 12.44
C ILE A 257 -17.58 -5.57 12.33
N ILE A 258 -17.06 -5.06 11.23
CA ILE A 258 -15.68 -4.58 11.10
C ILE A 258 -15.68 -3.11 11.50
N ALA A 259 -15.07 -2.83 12.63
CA ALA A 259 -15.02 -1.49 13.21
C ALA A 259 -13.73 -0.78 12.75
N ILE A 260 -13.86 0.41 12.16
CA ILE A 260 -12.72 1.20 11.66
C ILE A 260 -12.59 2.47 12.50
N SER A 261 -11.41 2.71 13.06
CA SER A 261 -11.12 4.00 13.67
C SER A 261 -10.46 4.93 12.67
N HIS A 262 -11.11 6.07 12.48
CA HIS A 262 -10.63 7.22 11.72
C HIS A 262 -10.12 8.32 12.63
N HIS A 263 -10.05 8.16 13.96
CA HIS A 263 -9.46 9.15 14.87
C HIS A 263 -9.35 8.60 16.30
N GLU A 264 -8.36 9.02 17.09
CA GLU A 264 -8.33 8.69 18.53
C GLU A 264 -9.61 9.09 19.31
N PHE A 265 -10.38 10.07 18.83
CA PHE A 265 -11.60 10.51 19.50
C PHE A 265 -12.75 9.54 19.29
N ASP A 266 -12.83 8.89 18.13
CA ASP A 266 -13.87 7.90 17.89
C ASP A 266 -13.67 6.65 18.78
N ILE A 267 -12.40 6.30 19.05
CA ILE A 267 -12.03 5.26 20.02
C ILE A 267 -12.51 5.66 21.40
N ARG A 268 -12.15 6.87 21.84
CA ARG A 268 -12.52 7.38 23.16
C ARG A 268 -14.04 7.43 23.34
N MET A 269 -14.78 7.96 22.36
CA MET A 269 -16.23 8.06 22.43
C MET A 269 -16.88 6.69 22.51
N LEU A 270 -16.43 5.71 21.73
CA LEU A 270 -16.95 4.36 21.81
C LEU A 270 -16.64 3.70 23.16
N VAL A 271 -15.42 3.90 23.69
CA VAL A 271 -15.04 3.42 25.04
C VAL A 271 -15.94 4.03 26.11
N GLU A 272 -16.23 5.33 26.05
CA GLU A 272 -17.12 6.01 26.99
C GLU A 272 -18.56 5.47 26.92
N GLN A 273 -19.03 5.07 25.73
CA GLN A 273 -20.38 4.56 25.52
C GLN A 273 -20.55 3.06 25.83
N LYS A 274 -19.54 2.23 25.52
CA LYS A 274 -19.65 0.76 25.49
C LYS A 274 -18.60 0.01 26.32
N GLY A 275 -17.59 0.72 26.83
CA GLY A 275 -16.44 0.11 27.50
C GLY A 275 -15.40 -0.43 26.51
N LYS A 276 -14.20 -0.79 27.02
CA LYS A 276 -13.07 -1.27 26.19
C LYS A 276 -13.27 -2.70 25.68
N ASP A 277 -13.99 -3.53 26.41
CA ASP A 277 -14.20 -4.95 26.05
C ASP A 277 -15.07 -5.13 24.80
N VAL A 278 -15.71 -4.05 24.32
CA VAL A 278 -16.48 -4.08 23.06
C VAL A 278 -15.59 -4.40 21.85
N PHE A 279 -14.31 -4.01 21.90
CA PHE A 279 -13.39 -4.17 20.77
C PHE A 279 -13.06 -5.64 20.49
N ASP A 280 -13.06 -6.50 21.52
CA ASP A 280 -12.88 -7.95 21.36
C ASP A 280 -14.08 -8.64 20.72
N LYS A 281 -15.26 -8.01 20.73
CA LYS A 281 -16.50 -8.58 20.20
C LYS A 281 -16.67 -8.39 18.70
N PHE A 282 -15.93 -7.46 18.10
CA PHE A 282 -16.05 -7.16 16.67
C PHE A 282 -15.65 -8.34 15.77
N ALA A 283 -16.16 -8.39 14.55
CA ALA A 283 -15.64 -9.29 13.52
C ALA A 283 -14.15 -8.95 13.26
N ASN A 284 -13.87 -7.67 13.02
CA ASN A 284 -12.51 -7.14 13.00
C ASN A 284 -12.41 -5.69 13.48
N TYR A 285 -11.20 -5.25 13.81
CA TYR A 285 -10.93 -3.89 14.25
C TYR A 285 -9.72 -3.34 13.50
N GLY A 286 -9.91 -2.23 12.79
CA GLY A 286 -8.88 -1.56 12.00
C GLY A 286 -8.69 -0.10 12.38
N VAL A 287 -7.52 0.44 12.05
CA VAL A 287 -7.15 1.86 12.22
C VAL A 287 -6.53 2.38 10.92
N VAL A 288 -6.81 3.63 10.56
CA VAL A 288 -6.40 4.17 9.25
C VAL A 288 -4.96 4.67 9.17
N SER A 289 -4.22 4.66 10.28
CA SER A 289 -2.80 5.01 10.32
C SER A 289 -2.11 4.48 11.58
N GLU A 290 -0.78 4.39 11.53
CA GLU A 290 0.07 4.00 12.67
C GLU A 290 -0.08 4.95 13.88
N SER A 291 -0.41 6.22 13.63
CA SER A 291 -0.70 7.18 14.70
C SER A 291 -1.94 6.78 15.50
N VAL A 292 -3.00 6.33 14.81
CA VAL A 292 -4.25 5.87 15.44
C VAL A 292 -4.06 4.47 16.04
N TYR A 293 -3.23 3.61 15.44
CA TYR A 293 -2.78 2.36 16.08
C TYR A 293 -2.17 2.64 17.46
N SER A 294 -1.22 3.58 17.51
CA SER A 294 -0.54 3.95 18.74
C SER A 294 -1.53 4.53 19.76
N ALA A 295 -2.47 5.38 19.32
CA ALA A 295 -3.52 5.91 20.18
C ALA A 295 -4.41 4.80 20.78
N SER A 296 -4.81 3.81 19.98
CA SER A 296 -5.57 2.65 20.44
C SER A 296 -4.82 1.86 21.53
N MET A 297 -3.52 1.61 21.31
CA MET A 297 -2.67 0.90 22.28
C MET A 297 -2.44 1.71 23.56
N MET A 298 -2.21 3.01 23.46
CA MET A 298 -2.07 3.88 24.63
C MET A 298 -3.36 3.99 25.46
N LEU A 299 -4.52 3.89 24.81
CA LEU A 299 -5.82 3.81 25.49
C LEU A 299 -6.07 2.44 26.14
N GLY A 300 -5.20 1.46 25.93
CA GLY A 300 -5.32 0.11 26.48
C GLY A 300 -6.52 -0.65 25.93
N ILE A 301 -6.81 -0.49 24.63
CA ILE A 301 -7.80 -1.32 23.93
C ILE A 301 -7.28 -2.75 23.87
N PRO A 302 -8.07 -3.76 24.29
CA PRO A 302 -7.59 -5.14 24.44
C PRO A 302 -7.23 -5.79 23.10
N ARG A 303 -8.01 -5.51 22.06
CA ARG A 303 -7.75 -5.96 20.69
C ARG A 303 -6.75 -5.05 19.98
N MET A 304 -5.64 -5.61 19.52
CA MET A 304 -4.73 -4.90 18.62
C MET A 304 -5.41 -4.64 17.26
N PRO A 305 -5.47 -3.39 16.79
CA PRO A 305 -6.05 -3.11 15.47
C PRO A 305 -5.12 -3.51 14.33
N GLU A 306 -5.69 -3.82 13.18
CA GLU A 306 -4.94 -3.88 11.92
C GLU A 306 -4.83 -2.48 11.30
N VAL A 307 -3.69 -2.15 10.70
CA VAL A 307 -3.51 -0.87 10.00
C VAL A 307 -4.06 -1.01 8.58
N ALA A 308 -5.10 -0.23 8.26
CA ALA A 308 -5.71 -0.14 6.93
C ALA A 308 -5.55 1.28 6.39
N SER A 309 -4.41 1.54 5.77
CA SER A 309 -3.96 2.88 5.41
C SER A 309 -4.90 3.58 4.43
N LEU A 310 -5.07 4.90 4.61
CA LEU A 310 -5.69 5.74 3.60
C LEU A 310 -4.76 5.91 2.39
N ALA A 311 -5.37 5.98 1.21
CA ALA A 311 -4.71 6.24 -0.05
C ALA A 311 -5.58 7.14 -0.94
N ILE A 312 -5.08 7.42 -2.14
CA ILE A 312 -5.77 8.25 -3.15
C ILE A 312 -5.81 7.55 -4.51
N ASP A 313 -6.64 8.02 -5.41
CA ASP A 313 -6.54 7.68 -6.83
C ASP A 313 -5.67 8.74 -7.52
N TYR A 314 -4.37 8.47 -7.61
CA TYR A 314 -3.35 9.45 -8.04
C TYR A 314 -3.73 10.10 -9.36
N GLN A 315 -4.14 9.29 -10.34
CA GLN A 315 -4.46 9.76 -11.68
C GLN A 315 -5.64 10.73 -11.72
N SER A 316 -6.61 10.58 -10.82
CA SER A 316 -7.77 11.47 -10.74
C SER A 316 -7.39 12.89 -10.28
N PHE A 317 -6.25 13.06 -9.61
CA PHE A 317 -5.76 14.37 -9.17
C PHE A 317 -4.62 14.91 -10.04
N PHE A 318 -4.02 14.08 -10.89
CA PHE A 318 -2.91 14.47 -11.74
C PHE A 318 -3.25 15.73 -12.55
N SER A 319 -2.38 16.73 -12.49
CA SER A 319 -2.54 17.98 -13.22
C SER A 319 -1.18 18.59 -13.60
N PRO A 320 -1.13 19.51 -14.58
CA PRO A 320 0.08 20.26 -14.90
C PRO A 320 0.62 21.01 -13.68
N LEU A 321 1.94 21.13 -13.61
CA LEU A 321 2.59 21.85 -12.50
C LEU A 321 2.33 23.36 -12.63
N PRO A 322 2.08 24.06 -11.51
CA PRO A 322 2.04 25.52 -11.50
C PRO A 322 3.45 26.09 -11.72
N GLU A 323 3.56 27.13 -12.54
CA GLU A 323 4.85 27.80 -12.83
C GLU A 323 5.25 28.81 -11.74
N ARG A 324 4.27 29.35 -11.02
CA ARG A 324 4.45 30.37 -9.97
C ARG A 324 3.46 30.16 -8.84
N LEU A 325 3.85 30.58 -7.63
CA LEU A 325 2.99 30.54 -6.45
C LEU A 325 2.22 31.86 -6.33
N THR A 326 0.90 31.82 -6.53
CA THR A 326 -0.02 32.97 -6.41
C THR A 326 -1.18 32.70 -5.46
N THR A 327 -1.59 31.44 -5.34
CA THR A 327 -2.78 31.02 -4.61
C THR A 327 -2.48 29.87 -3.66
N VAL A 328 -2.98 29.98 -2.43
CA VAL A 328 -2.94 28.93 -1.40
C VAL A 328 -4.35 28.37 -1.19
N GLY A 329 -4.49 27.06 -1.35
CA GLY A 329 -5.70 26.31 -1.10
C GLY A 329 -5.79 25.78 0.32
N TYR A 330 -7.02 25.77 0.86
CA TYR A 330 -7.36 25.16 2.14
C TYR A 330 -8.58 24.25 1.96
N ALA A 331 -8.35 22.94 2.10
CA ALA A 331 -9.33 21.89 1.83
C ALA A 331 -9.75 21.15 3.11
N THR A 332 -9.81 21.85 4.24
CA THR A 332 -10.35 21.34 5.49
C THR A 332 -11.26 22.38 6.15
N SER A 333 -11.97 22.01 7.22
CA SER A 333 -12.85 22.95 7.92
C SER A 333 -12.05 24.13 8.47
N MET A 334 -12.58 25.35 8.37
CA MET A 334 -11.88 26.56 8.84
C MET A 334 -11.73 26.60 10.36
N SER A 335 -12.76 26.19 11.11
CA SER A 335 -12.66 26.08 12.56
C SER A 335 -13.51 24.91 13.08
N VAL A 336 -12.94 24.14 14.01
CA VAL A 336 -13.61 23.08 14.77
C VAL A 336 -13.00 23.07 16.16
N GLN A 337 -13.85 23.21 17.18
CA GLN A 337 -13.46 23.15 18.59
C GLN A 337 -14.09 21.95 19.26
N THR A 338 -13.29 21.21 20.02
CA THR A 338 -13.77 20.08 20.82
C THR A 338 -13.04 20.11 22.16
N TYR A 339 -13.78 19.94 23.26
CA TYR A 339 -13.25 20.08 24.64
C TYR A 339 -12.48 21.39 24.89
N GLY A 340 -12.91 22.49 24.26
CA GLY A 340 -12.27 23.81 24.40
C GLY A 340 -10.94 23.97 23.67
N VAL A 341 -10.52 22.99 22.86
CA VAL A 341 -9.32 23.07 22.03
C VAL A 341 -9.72 23.22 20.57
N GLU A 342 -9.18 24.22 19.89
CA GLU A 342 -9.36 24.40 18.45
C GLU A 342 -8.42 23.48 17.67
N TRP A 343 -9.00 22.53 16.94
CA TRP A 343 -8.25 21.51 16.21
C TRP A 343 -8.03 21.88 14.76
N LYS A 344 -9.05 22.47 14.13
CA LYS A 344 -8.96 22.99 12.77
C LYS A 344 -8.73 24.49 12.86
N ARG A 345 -7.62 24.97 12.29
CA ARG A 345 -7.11 26.34 12.51
C ARG A 345 -6.94 27.06 11.17
N GLY A 346 -7.99 27.13 10.38
CA GLY A 346 -8.00 27.71 9.03
C GLY A 346 -7.56 29.17 9.02
N ASP A 347 -8.03 29.96 9.97
CA ASP A 347 -7.66 31.37 10.13
C ASP A 347 -6.13 31.55 10.28
N LEU A 348 -5.45 30.57 10.89
CA LEU A 348 -4.00 30.58 11.02
C LEU A 348 -3.28 30.35 9.68
N ALA A 349 -3.85 29.49 8.83
CA ALA A 349 -3.35 29.24 7.48
C ALA A 349 -3.62 30.44 6.56
N GLU A 350 -4.80 31.04 6.66
CA GLU A 350 -5.18 32.26 5.95
C GLU A 350 -4.22 33.40 6.30
N ALA A 351 -4.04 33.67 7.59
CA ALA A 351 -3.12 34.71 8.05
C ALA A 351 -1.67 34.50 7.59
N ALA A 352 -1.21 33.25 7.44
CA ALA A 352 0.12 32.95 6.91
C ALA A 352 0.21 33.20 5.39
N ALA A 353 -0.84 32.88 4.64
CA ALA A 353 -0.92 33.12 3.20
C ALA A 353 -0.99 34.63 2.88
N GLU A 354 -1.82 35.38 3.62
CA GLU A 354 -1.93 36.83 3.51
C GLU A 354 -0.59 37.53 3.80
N GLU A 355 0.14 37.09 4.83
CA GLU A 355 1.45 37.64 5.18
C GLU A 355 2.52 37.36 4.10
N ALA A 356 2.35 36.27 3.33
CA ALA A 356 3.16 36.00 2.13
C ALA A 356 2.66 36.77 0.88
N GLY A 357 1.54 37.49 0.99
CA GLY A 357 0.88 38.22 -0.10
C GLY A 357 0.33 37.28 -1.17
N LEU A 358 -0.30 36.17 -0.77
CA LEU A 358 -0.91 35.17 -1.64
C LEU A 358 -2.43 35.17 -1.47
N ILE A 359 -3.16 34.79 -2.52
CA ILE A 359 -4.62 34.65 -2.47
C ILE A 359 -4.96 33.37 -1.70
N PHE A 360 -5.84 33.46 -0.70
CA PHE A 360 -6.32 32.29 0.03
C PHE A 360 -7.65 31.81 -0.56
N LYS A 361 -7.74 30.51 -0.90
CA LYS A 361 -8.95 29.88 -1.44
C LYS A 361 -9.36 28.69 -0.58
N VAL A 362 -10.63 28.63 -0.22
CA VAL A 362 -11.22 27.54 0.55
C VAL A 362 -12.03 26.62 -0.36
N ALA A 363 -11.90 25.30 -0.18
CA ALA A 363 -12.74 24.30 -0.86
C ALA A 363 -14.18 24.22 -0.29
N GLY A 364 -14.47 25.08 0.70
CA GLY A 364 -15.73 25.19 1.43
C GLY A 364 -15.60 24.74 2.90
N SER A 365 -16.49 25.21 3.76
CA SER A 365 -16.58 24.82 5.18
C SER A 365 -17.99 24.34 5.53
N THR A 366 -18.05 23.28 6.36
CA THR A 366 -19.17 22.78 7.20
C THR A 366 -20.54 22.52 6.55
N ALA A 367 -21.05 23.37 5.65
CA ALA A 367 -22.37 23.24 5.01
C ALA A 367 -22.39 23.52 3.48
N ASN A 368 -21.44 24.28 2.91
CA ASN A 368 -21.40 24.63 1.48
C ASN A 368 -20.05 24.25 0.87
N GLN A 369 -19.88 22.96 0.59
CA GLN A 369 -18.61 22.41 0.15
C GLN A 369 -18.62 21.92 -1.28
N ILE A 370 -17.45 22.03 -1.91
CA ILE A 370 -17.17 21.36 -3.17
C ILE A 370 -17.33 19.85 -2.95
N SER A 371 -18.04 19.18 -3.88
CA SER A 371 -18.16 17.73 -3.86
C SER A 371 -16.76 17.10 -3.90
N PHE A 372 -16.55 15.96 -3.23
CA PHE A 372 -15.27 15.27 -3.32
C PHE A 372 -14.95 14.78 -4.75
N HIS A 373 -15.97 14.69 -5.62
CA HIS A 373 -15.83 14.44 -7.06
C HIS A 373 -15.24 15.65 -7.81
N ASP A 374 -15.46 16.87 -7.31
CA ASP A 374 -15.01 18.12 -7.92
C ASP A 374 -13.69 18.64 -7.31
N MET A 375 -13.20 18.00 -6.24
CA MET A 375 -11.92 18.36 -5.61
C MET A 375 -10.71 18.36 -6.55
N PRO A 376 -10.59 17.47 -7.57
CA PRO A 376 -9.54 17.61 -8.58
C PRO A 376 -9.52 18.99 -9.25
N ILE A 377 -10.68 19.57 -9.54
CA ILE A 377 -10.79 20.92 -10.14
C ILE A 377 -10.36 21.98 -9.12
N PHE A 378 -10.73 21.82 -7.85
CA PHE A 378 -10.26 22.71 -6.79
C PHE A 378 -8.74 22.74 -6.70
N TYR A 379 -8.08 21.58 -6.65
CA TYR A 379 -6.62 21.50 -6.56
C TYR A 379 -5.92 22.05 -7.81
N GLN A 380 -6.55 21.96 -8.99
CA GLN A 380 -6.06 22.62 -10.21
C GLN A 380 -6.08 24.15 -10.11
N SER A 381 -6.99 24.72 -9.30
CA SER A 381 -7.22 26.16 -9.16
C SER A 381 -6.32 26.88 -8.14
N VAL A 382 -5.46 26.14 -7.44
CA VAL A 382 -4.55 26.63 -6.39
C VAL A 382 -3.13 26.18 -6.68
N ASP A 383 -2.12 26.85 -6.13
CA ASP A 383 -0.70 26.54 -6.40
C ASP A 383 -0.03 25.81 -5.23
N ALA A 384 -0.54 26.06 -4.02
CA ALA A 384 -0.14 25.40 -2.78
C ALA A 384 -1.37 24.89 -2.02
N VAL A 385 -1.17 23.91 -1.13
CA VAL A 385 -2.17 23.42 -0.18
C VAL A 385 -1.58 23.49 1.22
N VAL A 386 -2.29 24.14 2.14
CA VAL A 386 -1.88 24.26 3.54
C VAL A 386 -2.86 23.50 4.44
N THR A 387 -2.34 22.76 5.41
CA THR A 387 -3.11 22.22 6.54
C THR A 387 -2.52 22.72 7.86
N SER A 388 -3.38 23.06 8.81
CA SER A 388 -2.98 23.69 10.08
C SER A 388 -3.51 22.95 11.30
N SER A 389 -3.95 21.72 11.15
CA SER A 389 -4.66 21.01 12.20
C SER A 389 -3.77 20.63 13.38
N VAL A 390 -4.33 20.54 14.59
CA VAL A 390 -3.59 20.05 15.78
C VAL A 390 -3.68 18.53 15.88
N ASN A 391 -4.76 17.95 15.38
CA ASN A 391 -4.97 16.52 15.36
C ASN A 391 -5.77 16.12 14.13
N GLU A 392 -5.34 15.05 13.47
CA GLU A 392 -6.00 14.36 12.37
C GLU A 392 -5.51 12.91 12.36
N SER A 393 -6.33 11.99 11.89
CA SER A 393 -5.91 10.61 11.63
C SER A 393 -5.16 10.44 10.31
N GLY A 394 -5.55 11.23 9.32
CA GLY A 394 -5.07 11.10 7.97
C GLY A 394 -5.60 12.20 7.06
N PRO A 395 -4.98 13.39 7.03
CA PRO A 395 -5.40 14.46 6.14
C PRO A 395 -5.37 13.98 4.70
N LEU A 396 -6.51 13.82 4.03
CA LEU A 396 -6.51 13.46 2.61
C LEU A 396 -5.98 14.62 1.75
N SER A 397 -6.27 15.85 2.18
CA SER A 397 -5.93 17.07 1.43
C SER A 397 -4.45 17.22 1.10
N VAL A 398 -3.56 16.75 1.98
CA VAL A 398 -2.11 16.76 1.71
C VAL A 398 -1.72 15.74 0.65
N MET A 399 -2.35 14.56 0.61
CA MET A 399 -2.10 13.56 -0.43
C MET A 399 -2.70 13.97 -1.77
N GLU A 400 -3.93 14.48 -1.76
CA GLU A 400 -4.63 14.96 -2.95
C GLU A 400 -3.91 16.17 -3.57
N GLY A 401 -3.52 17.16 -2.74
CA GLY A 401 -2.70 18.30 -3.15
C GLY A 401 -1.33 17.87 -3.69
N ALA A 402 -0.72 16.85 -3.08
CA ALA A 402 0.53 16.28 -3.55
C ALA A 402 0.37 15.63 -4.94
N ALA A 403 -0.66 14.79 -5.14
CA ALA A 403 -0.93 14.17 -6.45
C ALA A 403 -1.30 15.18 -7.54
N ALA A 404 -1.90 16.31 -7.16
CA ALA A 404 -2.11 17.45 -8.04
C ALA A 404 -0.84 18.28 -8.30
N GLY A 405 0.31 17.91 -7.73
CA GLY A 405 1.59 18.59 -7.92
C GLY A 405 1.59 20.01 -7.38
N ARG A 406 0.97 20.21 -6.21
CA ARG A 406 0.97 21.50 -5.50
C ARG A 406 2.04 21.52 -4.43
N LEU A 407 2.46 22.71 -4.01
CA LEU A 407 3.30 22.85 -2.84
C LEU A 407 2.47 22.51 -1.60
N VAL A 408 2.83 21.45 -0.88
CA VAL A 408 2.09 20.98 0.30
C VAL A 408 2.83 21.36 1.57
N ILE A 409 2.15 22.07 2.48
CA ILE A 409 2.66 22.42 3.81
C ILE A 409 1.61 21.99 4.85
N GLY A 410 2.01 21.24 5.87
CA GLY A 410 1.07 20.74 6.87
C GLY A 410 1.69 20.56 8.24
N THR A 411 0.87 20.55 9.30
CA THR A 411 1.32 20.19 10.65
C THR A 411 1.57 18.69 10.79
N SER A 412 2.36 18.29 11.78
CA SER A 412 2.74 16.90 12.03
C SER A 412 1.60 16.06 12.65
N VAL A 413 0.55 15.79 11.87
CA VAL A 413 -0.63 15.04 12.32
C VAL A 413 -0.95 13.85 11.42
N GLY A 414 -1.52 12.80 12.00
CA GLY A 414 -1.95 11.60 11.28
C GLY A 414 -0.82 10.95 10.50
N HIS A 415 -1.10 10.58 9.24
CA HIS A 415 -0.11 10.01 8.33
C HIS A 415 0.85 11.05 7.71
N PHE A 416 0.59 12.36 7.85
CA PHE A 416 1.33 13.38 7.09
C PHE A 416 2.83 13.41 7.39
N PRO A 417 3.34 13.22 8.62
CA PRO A 417 4.79 13.15 8.86
C PRO A 417 5.50 12.14 7.95
N LEU A 418 4.92 10.95 7.80
CA LEU A 418 5.45 9.91 6.93
C LEU A 418 5.35 10.30 5.45
N LYS A 419 4.21 10.87 5.02
CA LYS A 419 4.03 11.32 3.62
C LYS A 419 4.98 12.46 3.26
N ALA A 420 5.17 13.43 4.15
CA ALA A 420 6.10 14.54 3.97
C ALA A 420 7.55 14.05 3.89
N TYR A 421 7.92 13.07 4.74
CA TYR A 421 9.23 12.43 4.70
C TYR A 421 9.49 11.68 3.38
N GLN A 422 8.46 11.06 2.81
CA GLN A 422 8.50 10.44 1.48
C GLN A 422 8.55 11.46 0.33
N GLY A 423 8.60 12.77 0.62
CA GLY A 423 8.67 13.85 -0.34
C GLY A 423 7.33 14.53 -0.63
N GLY A 424 6.23 14.03 -0.07
CA GLY A 424 4.86 14.49 -0.32
C GLY A 424 4.47 15.82 0.35
N GLY A 425 5.41 16.57 0.93
CA GLY A 425 5.14 17.89 1.49
C GLY A 425 6.26 18.46 2.34
N ILE A 426 5.90 19.44 3.18
CA ILE A 426 6.75 20.11 4.16
C ILE A 426 6.02 20.13 5.51
N ILE A 427 6.71 19.74 6.58
CA ILE A 427 6.15 19.76 7.94
C ILE A 427 6.34 21.14 8.55
N ALA A 428 5.25 21.76 8.96
CA ALA A 428 5.20 23.01 9.71
C ALA A 428 5.09 22.72 11.23
N PRO A 429 5.65 23.60 12.09
CA PRO A 429 5.50 23.50 13.54
C PRO A 429 4.04 23.54 13.97
N ILE A 430 3.68 22.84 15.06
CA ILE A 430 2.29 22.79 15.53
C ILE A 430 1.87 24.05 16.32
N GLU A 431 2.79 24.70 17.03
CA GLU A 431 2.52 25.88 17.85
C GLU A 431 2.07 27.08 17.00
N PRO A 432 0.98 27.79 17.35
CA PRO A 432 0.37 28.79 16.46
C PRO A 432 1.33 29.85 15.91
N SER A 433 2.13 30.48 16.78
CA SER A 433 3.08 31.53 16.39
C SER A 433 4.19 30.98 15.48
N LYS A 434 4.75 29.82 15.81
CA LYS A 434 5.77 29.15 15.00
C LYS A 434 5.22 28.67 13.66
N PHE A 435 3.99 28.13 13.64
CA PHE A 435 3.32 27.73 12.41
C PHE A 435 3.17 28.92 11.47
N LYS A 436 2.61 30.04 11.95
CA LYS A 436 2.38 31.22 11.11
C LYS A 436 3.69 31.74 10.53
N ALA A 437 4.70 31.95 11.39
CA ALA A 437 5.99 32.46 10.98
C ALA A 437 6.71 31.54 9.98
N PHE A 438 6.71 30.22 10.24
CA PHE A 438 7.34 29.24 9.35
C PHE A 438 6.62 29.15 8.01
N THR A 439 5.29 29.05 8.03
CA THR A 439 4.48 28.89 6.83
C THR A 439 4.53 30.15 5.97
N SER A 440 4.43 31.35 6.56
CA SER A 440 4.54 32.61 5.80
C SER A 440 5.92 32.78 5.17
N ALA A 441 6.99 32.46 5.90
CA ALA A 441 8.36 32.51 5.37
C ALA A 441 8.58 31.50 4.24
N THR A 442 8.07 30.27 4.39
CA THR A 442 8.18 29.21 3.38
C THR A 442 7.43 29.57 2.10
N LEU A 443 6.19 30.07 2.24
CA LEU A 443 5.39 30.54 1.11
C LEU A 443 6.06 31.71 0.40
N ARG A 444 6.60 32.68 1.15
CA ARG A 444 7.32 33.84 0.60
C ARG A 444 8.57 33.39 -0.18
N TYR A 445 9.35 32.47 0.37
CA TYR A 445 10.52 31.89 -0.30
C TYR A 445 10.14 31.30 -1.66
N TYR A 446 9.13 30.43 -1.73
CA TYR A 446 8.74 29.80 -2.98
C TYR A 446 8.07 30.76 -3.97
N LYS A 447 7.36 31.79 -3.49
CA LYS A 447 6.86 32.89 -4.31
C LYS A 447 7.99 33.67 -4.98
N GLU A 448 9.07 33.93 -4.26
CA GLU A 448 10.25 34.67 -4.73
C GLU A 448 11.22 33.81 -5.56
N ASN A 449 11.13 32.48 -5.46
CA ASN A 449 12.01 31.52 -6.14
C ASN A 449 11.21 30.51 -7.01
N PRO A 450 10.69 30.92 -8.19
CA PRO A 450 9.82 30.08 -9.02
C PRO A 450 10.43 28.74 -9.45
N ALA A 451 11.74 28.69 -9.73
CA ALA A 451 12.40 27.45 -10.11
C ALA A 451 12.37 26.41 -8.97
N ALA A 452 12.70 26.83 -7.74
CA ALA A 452 12.63 25.98 -6.56
C ALA A 452 11.19 25.56 -6.24
N PHE A 453 10.21 26.43 -6.51
CA PHE A 453 8.79 26.13 -6.35
C PHE A 453 8.33 25.03 -7.31
N VAL A 454 8.63 25.17 -8.61
CA VAL A 454 8.29 24.16 -9.63
C VAL A 454 8.96 22.83 -9.31
N GLU A 455 10.24 22.84 -8.92
CA GLU A 455 10.96 21.63 -8.50
C GLU A 455 10.31 20.97 -7.29
N LYS A 456 9.92 21.72 -6.26
CA LYS A 456 9.24 21.17 -5.09
C LYS A 456 7.87 20.59 -5.44
N CYS A 457 7.09 21.27 -6.29
CA CYS A 457 5.81 20.79 -6.80
C CYS A 457 5.96 19.48 -7.60
N TYR A 458 6.98 19.40 -8.47
CA TYR A 458 7.34 18.18 -9.17
C TYR A 458 7.65 17.05 -8.18
N MET A 459 8.57 17.27 -7.24
CA MET A 459 8.97 16.25 -6.26
C MET A 459 7.80 15.75 -5.42
N THR A 460 6.93 16.66 -5.01
CA THR A 460 5.71 16.34 -4.25
C THR A 460 4.78 15.45 -5.06
N ARG A 461 4.61 15.74 -6.36
CA ARG A 461 3.80 14.92 -7.28
C ARG A 461 4.39 13.54 -7.54
N GLU A 462 5.70 13.46 -7.71
CA GLU A 462 6.38 12.18 -7.94
C GLU A 462 6.29 11.27 -6.72
N ALA A 463 6.45 11.83 -5.52
CA ALA A 463 6.25 11.11 -4.26
C ALA A 463 4.82 10.56 -4.13
N ALA A 464 3.82 11.36 -4.51
CA ALA A 464 2.41 11.00 -4.37
C ALA A 464 1.97 9.78 -5.21
N ARG A 465 2.75 9.35 -6.20
CA ARG A 465 2.49 8.08 -6.90
C ARG A 465 2.45 6.90 -5.95
N LYS A 466 3.33 6.91 -4.93
CA LYS A 466 3.40 5.86 -3.90
C LYS A 466 2.21 5.89 -2.93
N PHE A 467 1.33 6.90 -3.02
CA PHE A 467 0.15 7.04 -2.16
C PHE A 467 -1.12 6.50 -2.83
N ASP A 468 -0.99 5.88 -4.02
CA ASP A 468 -2.14 5.35 -4.75
C ASP A 468 -2.73 4.10 -4.08
N TRP A 469 -4.05 3.96 -4.16
CA TRP A 469 -4.80 2.80 -3.65
C TRP A 469 -4.22 1.44 -4.05
N GLN A 470 -3.59 1.32 -5.22
CA GLN A 470 -2.95 0.07 -5.64
C GLN A 470 -1.90 -0.47 -4.64
N TYR A 471 -1.37 0.39 -3.76
CA TYR A 471 -0.35 0.02 -2.77
C TYR A 471 -0.91 -0.24 -1.37
N SER A 472 -2.13 0.18 -1.08
CA SER A 472 -2.73 0.07 0.26
C SER A 472 -4.01 -0.77 0.28
N ILE A 473 -4.58 -1.12 -0.88
CA ILE A 473 -5.84 -1.87 -0.93
C ILE A 473 -5.73 -3.26 -0.29
N ASP A 474 -4.57 -3.90 -0.34
CA ASP A 474 -4.36 -5.23 0.24
C ASP A 474 -4.52 -5.23 1.77
N GLU A 475 -4.22 -4.12 2.45
CA GLU A 475 -4.45 -3.96 3.89
C GLU A 475 -5.95 -3.98 4.22
N TRP A 476 -6.78 -3.40 3.36
CA TRP A 476 -8.24 -3.44 3.49
C TRP A 476 -8.82 -4.82 3.16
N VAL A 477 -8.22 -5.52 2.20
CA VAL A 477 -8.60 -6.91 1.86
C VAL A 477 -8.34 -7.83 3.05
N ASP A 478 -7.15 -7.74 3.66
CA ASP A 478 -6.78 -8.56 4.82
C ASP A 478 -7.71 -8.29 6.00
N LEU A 479 -8.04 -7.03 6.27
CA LEU A 479 -8.98 -6.63 7.32
C LEU A 479 -10.38 -7.25 7.13
N ILE A 480 -10.84 -7.36 5.88
CA ILE A 480 -12.17 -7.89 5.54
C ILE A 480 -12.21 -9.42 5.51
N GLU A 481 -11.18 -10.07 4.97
CA GLU A 481 -11.19 -11.53 4.74
C GLU A 481 -10.78 -12.35 5.96
N ARG A 482 -10.12 -11.76 6.96
CA ARG A 482 -9.60 -12.49 8.14
C ARG A 482 -10.19 -12.03 9.48
N PRO A 483 -11.52 -12.12 9.70
CA PRO A 483 -12.08 -11.78 11.01
C PRO A 483 -11.52 -12.73 12.10
N GLY A 484 -10.71 -12.19 13.01
CA GLY A 484 -10.28 -12.88 14.24
C GLY A 484 -8.94 -13.64 14.22
N SER A 485 -8.04 -13.42 13.26
CA SER A 485 -6.67 -13.96 13.36
C SER A 485 -5.70 -12.96 14.04
N PRO A 486 -4.85 -13.38 14.99
CA PRO A 486 -3.75 -12.55 15.46
C PRO A 486 -2.83 -12.24 14.26
N ALA A 487 -2.52 -10.96 14.08
CA ALA A 487 -1.79 -10.42 12.92
C ALA A 487 -0.59 -11.31 12.53
N LYS A 488 -0.75 -12.08 11.45
CA LYS A 488 0.37 -12.70 10.74
C LYS A 488 0.74 -11.77 9.59
N SER A 489 1.74 -10.91 9.82
CA SER A 489 2.45 -10.21 8.76
C SER A 489 3.14 -11.25 7.87
N SER A 490 2.51 -11.63 6.77
CA SER A 490 3.15 -12.03 5.51
C SER A 490 2.10 -12.63 4.57
N ARG A 491 1.79 -11.88 3.51
CA ARG A 491 1.49 -12.33 2.13
C ARG A 491 0.59 -11.29 1.44
N LEU A 492 1.22 -10.39 0.69
CA LEU A 492 0.99 -10.10 -0.73
C LEU A 492 1.41 -8.65 -1.00
N ALA A 493 2.52 -8.49 -1.70
CA ALA A 493 2.80 -7.32 -2.52
C ALA A 493 3.63 -7.81 -3.72
N THR A 494 3.13 -8.87 -4.37
CA THR A 494 3.77 -9.50 -5.54
C THR A 494 2.81 -9.40 -6.72
N ARG A 495 2.71 -8.19 -7.27
CA ARG A 495 2.11 -7.76 -8.56
C ARG A 495 1.89 -6.27 -8.36
N THR A 496 2.61 -5.35 -8.99
CA THR A 496 2.79 -5.16 -10.44
C THR A 496 3.77 -4.01 -10.57
N TYR A 497 4.85 -4.11 -11.35
CA TYR A 497 5.36 -2.93 -12.07
C TYR A 497 5.84 -3.36 -13.45
N ILE A 498 5.14 -2.85 -14.44
CA ILE A 498 5.38 -3.01 -15.87
C ILE A 498 6.57 -2.12 -16.23
N ASP A 499 7.46 -2.75 -17.00
CA ASP A 499 8.61 -2.23 -17.73
C ASP A 499 8.24 -1.03 -18.63
N GLN A 500 8.95 0.08 -18.48
CA GLN A 500 9.05 1.09 -19.53
C GLN A 500 10.47 1.68 -19.57
N GLY A 501 11.19 1.37 -20.65
CA GLY A 501 12.04 2.36 -21.31
C GLY A 501 13.52 2.25 -21.03
N SER A 502 14.16 1.26 -21.65
CA SER A 502 15.59 1.24 -21.93
C SER A 502 16.04 2.49 -22.71
N ILE A 503 16.96 3.28 -22.17
CA ILE A 503 17.82 4.16 -22.96
C ILE A 503 19.22 3.53 -22.98
N SER A 504 19.57 3.00 -24.15
CA SER A 504 20.88 2.46 -24.48
C SER A 504 21.91 3.60 -24.52
N LEU A 505 22.95 3.49 -23.69
CA LEU A 505 24.21 4.19 -23.92
C LEU A 505 25.32 3.14 -23.92
N ALA A 506 25.98 3.01 -25.08
CA ALA A 506 27.00 2.02 -25.36
C ALA A 506 28.24 2.16 -24.44
N PRO A 507 28.91 1.06 -24.11
CA PRO A 507 30.08 1.07 -23.23
C PRO A 507 31.32 1.57 -23.94
N VAL A 508 32.01 2.55 -23.33
CA VAL A 508 33.38 2.92 -23.68
C VAL A 508 34.31 1.85 -23.10
N ALA A 509 35.14 1.25 -23.96
CA ALA A 509 36.07 0.19 -23.61
C ALA A 509 37.13 0.63 -22.58
N PRO A 510 37.51 -0.25 -21.63
CA PRO A 510 38.54 0.07 -20.64
C PRO A 510 39.93 -0.13 -21.22
N GLN A 511 40.80 0.87 -21.05
CA GLN A 511 42.23 0.68 -21.17
C GLN A 511 42.75 -0.06 -19.94
N SER A 512 43.43 -1.18 -20.20
CA SER A 512 44.15 -2.02 -19.26
C SER A 512 45.32 -1.26 -18.62
N ASN A 513 45.53 -1.44 -17.31
CA ASN A 513 46.85 -1.68 -16.70
C ASN A 513 46.73 -2.01 -15.20
N GLY A 514 47.33 -3.13 -14.78
CA GLY A 514 47.83 -3.38 -13.42
C GLY A 514 47.03 -4.33 -12.53
N GLU A 515 47.38 -5.63 -12.55
CA GLU A 515 46.97 -6.63 -11.57
C GLU A 515 47.50 -6.28 -10.16
N ALA A 516 46.62 -5.82 -9.28
CA ALA A 516 46.73 -6.01 -7.84
C ALA A 516 45.70 -7.07 -7.45
N GLY A 517 46.14 -8.16 -6.80
CA GLY A 517 45.33 -9.35 -6.55
C GLY A 517 43.95 -9.03 -5.96
N SER A 518 42.90 -9.44 -6.65
CA SER A 518 41.52 -9.24 -6.21
C SER A 518 41.26 -9.93 -4.87
N PRO A 519 40.47 -9.34 -3.96
CA PRO A 519 40.29 -9.87 -2.61
C PRO A 519 39.66 -11.27 -2.63
N LEU A 520 40.27 -12.21 -1.90
CA LEU A 520 39.74 -13.56 -1.70
C LEU A 520 38.62 -13.52 -0.62
N ILE A 521 37.46 -14.06 -0.97
CA ILE A 521 36.25 -14.11 -0.13
C ILE A 521 36.16 -15.47 0.54
N HIS A 522 36.07 -15.50 1.87
CA HIS A 522 35.83 -16.69 2.68
C HIS A 522 34.33 -16.81 2.94
N LEU A 523 33.67 -17.72 2.24
CA LEU A 523 32.23 -17.94 2.33
C LEU A 523 31.92 -19.00 3.39
N ILE A 524 31.28 -18.59 4.49
CA ILE A 524 30.76 -19.49 5.52
C ILE A 524 29.51 -20.18 4.98
N ASN A 525 29.53 -21.52 4.90
CA ASN A 525 28.38 -22.33 4.50
C ASN A 525 28.45 -23.70 5.19
N LEU A 526 27.31 -24.19 5.68
CA LEU A 526 27.21 -25.53 6.29
C LEU A 526 27.40 -26.64 5.25
N ASP A 527 28.03 -27.74 5.64
CA ASP A 527 28.29 -28.90 4.75
C ASP A 527 27.02 -29.55 4.20
N ARG A 528 25.97 -29.62 5.02
CA ARG A 528 24.65 -30.10 4.58
C ARG A 528 23.94 -29.12 3.64
N SER A 529 24.32 -27.85 3.60
CA SER A 529 23.53 -26.77 3.00
C SER A 529 23.94 -26.49 1.55
N ILE A 530 23.96 -27.56 0.75
CA ILE A 530 24.37 -27.56 -0.66
C ILE A 530 23.48 -26.62 -1.49
N ALA A 531 22.17 -26.59 -1.22
CA ALA A 531 21.23 -25.73 -1.93
C ALA A 531 21.53 -24.23 -1.72
N ARG A 532 21.90 -23.82 -0.49
CA ARG A 532 22.29 -22.44 -0.17
C ARG A 532 23.58 -22.06 -0.89
N LEU A 533 24.57 -22.96 -0.92
CA LEU A 533 25.79 -22.74 -1.70
C LEU A 533 25.49 -22.53 -3.18
N SER A 534 24.65 -23.38 -3.79
CA SER A 534 24.27 -23.24 -5.20
C SER A 534 23.54 -21.92 -5.45
N LYS A 535 22.68 -21.49 -4.52
CA LYS A 535 21.98 -20.20 -4.61
C LYS A 535 22.95 -19.02 -4.51
N TYR A 536 23.92 -19.05 -3.59
CA TYR A 536 24.99 -18.06 -3.51
C TYR A 536 25.76 -17.94 -4.85
N GLN A 537 26.17 -19.08 -5.42
CA GLN A 537 26.91 -19.12 -6.68
C GLN A 537 26.08 -18.57 -7.86
N ALA A 538 24.78 -18.87 -7.88
CA ALA A 538 23.86 -18.36 -8.88
C ALA A 538 23.58 -16.86 -8.73
N ASN A 539 23.48 -16.35 -7.50
CA ASN A 539 23.25 -14.93 -7.22
C ASN A 539 24.49 -14.07 -7.41
N ASN A 540 25.69 -14.63 -7.20
CA ASN A 540 26.96 -13.92 -7.25
C ASN A 540 27.96 -14.55 -8.23
N PRO A 541 27.58 -14.79 -9.51
CA PRO A 541 28.41 -15.53 -10.46
C PRO A 541 29.74 -14.81 -10.73
N HIS A 542 29.76 -13.48 -10.63
CA HIS A 542 30.94 -12.63 -10.76
C HIS A 542 31.96 -12.79 -9.64
N LEU A 543 31.58 -13.38 -8.50
CA LEU A 543 32.46 -13.59 -7.34
C LEU A 543 32.91 -15.04 -7.17
N VAL A 544 32.37 -15.99 -7.93
CA VAL A 544 32.63 -17.43 -7.74
C VAL A 544 34.13 -17.75 -7.83
N ARG A 545 34.86 -17.12 -8.76
CA ARG A 545 36.31 -17.34 -8.92
C ARG A 545 37.15 -16.77 -7.77
N ASN A 546 36.59 -15.81 -7.04
CA ASN A 546 37.22 -15.15 -5.90
C ASN A 546 36.69 -15.69 -4.56
N THR A 547 35.85 -16.73 -4.58
CA THR A 547 35.23 -17.28 -3.38
C THR A 547 35.85 -18.62 -3.00
N LEU A 548 36.37 -18.69 -1.78
CA LEU A 548 36.74 -19.91 -1.08
C LEU A 548 35.62 -20.29 -0.09
N ARG A 549 34.97 -21.42 -0.30
CA ARG A 549 34.02 -21.96 0.67
C ARG A 549 34.76 -22.46 1.92
N VAL A 550 34.23 -22.11 3.08
CA VAL A 550 34.68 -22.55 4.40
C VAL A 550 33.54 -23.28 5.09
N SER A 551 33.82 -24.49 5.61
CA SER A 551 32.83 -25.29 6.33
C SER A 551 32.42 -24.58 7.62
N ALA A 552 31.13 -24.25 7.73
CA ALA A 552 30.54 -23.67 8.92
C ALA A 552 30.35 -24.74 10.00
N ILE A 553 30.39 -24.32 11.27
CA ILE A 553 30.11 -25.19 12.41
C ILE A 553 28.61 -25.34 12.58
N ASP A 554 28.14 -26.57 12.55
CA ASP A 554 26.78 -26.94 12.94
C ASP A 554 26.68 -26.95 14.47
N GLY A 555 26.03 -25.94 15.05
CA GLY A 555 25.96 -25.84 16.50
C GLY A 555 25.09 -26.92 17.17
N ALA A 556 24.27 -27.65 16.42
CA ALA A 556 23.57 -28.83 16.93
C ALA A 556 24.51 -30.01 17.23
N SER A 557 25.69 -30.07 16.59
CA SER A 557 26.70 -31.11 16.81
C SER A 557 27.83 -30.69 17.76
N VAL A 558 27.72 -29.51 18.38
CA VAL A 558 28.77 -28.96 19.25
C VAL A 558 28.68 -29.51 20.67
N ASP A 559 29.80 -30.00 21.19
CA ASP A 559 29.96 -30.34 22.61
C ASP A 559 30.18 -29.07 23.44
N ARG A 560 29.13 -28.63 24.16
CA ARG A 560 29.20 -27.44 25.00
C ARG A 560 30.13 -27.62 26.21
N ASP A 561 30.21 -28.81 26.79
CA ASP A 561 31.08 -29.07 27.94
C ASP A 561 32.55 -28.95 27.55
N GLN A 562 32.89 -29.39 26.34
CA GLN A 562 34.22 -29.18 25.77
C GLN A 562 34.52 -27.68 25.57
N LEU A 563 33.58 -26.91 25.00
CA LEU A 563 33.77 -25.46 24.81
C LEU A 563 33.93 -24.68 26.11
N ILE A 564 33.26 -25.11 27.19
CA ILE A 564 33.45 -24.55 28.53
C ILE A 564 34.86 -24.83 29.03
N LYS A 565 35.33 -26.08 28.91
CA LYS A 565 36.70 -26.48 29.33
C LYS A 565 37.79 -25.74 28.55
N GLU A 566 37.55 -25.48 27.26
CA GLU A 566 38.47 -24.75 26.39
C GLU A 566 38.37 -23.23 26.54
N GLY A 567 37.40 -22.72 27.31
CA GLY A 567 37.22 -21.29 27.56
C GLY A 567 36.63 -20.51 26.38
N PHE A 568 35.95 -21.18 25.45
CA PHE A 568 35.22 -20.51 24.36
C PHE A 568 33.89 -19.93 24.82
N ILE A 569 33.22 -20.65 25.73
CA ILE A 569 31.97 -20.20 26.35
C ILE A 569 32.07 -20.36 27.87
N THR A 570 31.23 -19.63 28.59
CA THR A 570 31.01 -19.82 30.03
C THR A 570 29.80 -20.71 30.28
N GLU A 571 29.69 -21.27 31.48
CA GLU A 571 28.55 -22.13 31.88
C GLU A 571 27.19 -21.43 31.68
N ASP A 572 27.13 -20.11 31.89
CA ASP A 572 25.90 -19.33 31.77
C ASP A 572 25.57 -18.86 30.34
N CYS A 573 26.39 -19.19 29.33
CA CYS A 573 26.20 -18.74 27.95
C CYS A 573 24.84 -19.15 27.38
N THR A 574 23.99 -18.18 27.06
CA THR A 574 22.61 -18.38 26.57
C THR A 574 22.50 -18.57 25.05
N TYR A 575 23.62 -18.73 24.34
CA TYR A 575 23.59 -18.91 22.89
C TYR A 575 22.96 -20.27 22.57
N LEU A 576 21.86 -20.23 21.81
CA LEU A 576 21.20 -21.41 21.26
C LEU A 576 22.06 -22.07 20.17
N PRO A 577 21.79 -23.33 19.78
CA PRO A 577 22.68 -24.09 18.90
C PRO A 577 23.00 -23.38 17.58
N GLY A 578 22.01 -22.84 16.86
CA GLY A 578 22.25 -22.08 15.64
C GLY A 578 23.14 -20.86 15.89
N SER A 579 22.80 -20.05 16.90
CA SER A 579 23.58 -18.86 17.29
C SER A 579 25.02 -19.19 17.73
N LEU A 580 25.23 -20.31 18.42
CA LEU A 580 26.55 -20.81 18.81
C LEU A 580 27.36 -21.30 17.60
N GLY A 581 26.74 -22.05 16.68
CA GLY A 581 27.39 -22.51 15.44
C GLY A 581 27.84 -21.36 14.55
N CYS A 582 26.97 -20.35 14.40
CA CYS A 582 27.31 -19.10 13.71
C CYS A 582 28.52 -18.41 14.39
N ALA A 583 28.49 -18.24 15.71
CA ALA A 583 29.58 -17.62 16.46
C ALA A 583 30.93 -18.31 16.24
N LEU A 584 30.98 -19.63 16.41
CA LEU A 584 32.21 -20.41 16.29
C LEU A 584 32.77 -20.40 14.86
N SER A 585 31.89 -20.36 13.84
CA SER A 585 32.28 -20.25 12.43
C SER A 585 33.03 -18.95 12.15
N HIS A 586 32.53 -17.82 12.66
CA HIS A 586 33.21 -16.52 12.53
C HIS A 586 34.50 -16.47 13.36
N ILE A 587 34.48 -16.99 14.59
CA ILE A 587 35.66 -17.05 15.47
C ILE A 587 36.81 -17.83 14.81
N ASN A 588 36.52 -18.93 14.10
CA ASN A 588 37.55 -19.68 13.38
C ASN A 588 38.21 -18.86 12.27
N LEU A 589 37.43 -18.05 11.55
CA LEU A 589 37.99 -17.13 10.56
C LEU A 589 38.78 -15.98 11.20
N TRP A 590 38.37 -15.50 12.38
CA TRP A 590 39.17 -14.52 13.12
C TRP A 590 40.53 -15.11 13.55
N LYS A 591 40.55 -16.35 14.05
CA LYS A 591 41.80 -17.06 14.35
C LYS A 591 42.66 -17.24 13.10
N LEU A 592 42.05 -17.57 11.97
CA LEU A 592 42.74 -17.68 10.68
C LEU A 592 43.40 -16.37 10.27
N ALA A 593 42.69 -15.24 10.37
CA ALA A 593 43.24 -13.92 10.06
C ALA A 593 44.46 -13.59 10.92
N VAL A 594 44.42 -13.94 12.21
CA VAL A 594 45.55 -13.78 13.14
C VAL A 594 46.70 -14.71 12.78
N SER A 595 46.44 -16.01 12.58
CA SER A 595 47.49 -17.01 12.35
C SER A 595 48.20 -16.81 11.01
N GLU A 596 47.46 -16.45 9.98
CA GLU A 596 48.00 -16.16 8.64
C GLU A 596 48.58 -14.75 8.52
N ASN A 597 48.31 -13.89 9.51
CA ASN A 597 48.63 -12.47 9.49
C ASN A 597 48.19 -11.79 8.18
N LYS A 598 46.97 -12.11 7.72
CA LYS A 598 46.38 -11.60 6.48
C LYS A 598 45.03 -10.97 6.72
N ILE A 599 44.73 -9.95 5.92
CA ILE A 599 43.38 -9.41 5.82
C ILE A 599 42.51 -10.47 5.15
N ILE A 600 41.34 -10.73 5.74
CA ILE A 600 40.35 -11.64 5.16
C ILE A 600 39.06 -10.88 4.88
N THR A 601 38.36 -11.28 3.82
CA THR A 601 36.97 -10.90 3.56
C THR A 601 36.10 -12.11 3.86
N VAL A 602 35.08 -11.95 4.68
CA VAL A 602 34.16 -12.99 5.13
C VAL A 602 32.76 -12.69 4.62
N PHE A 603 32.11 -13.68 4.02
CA PHE A 603 30.72 -13.65 3.58
C PHE A 603 29.93 -14.78 4.24
N GLU A 604 28.65 -14.54 4.55
CA GLU A 604 27.65 -15.59 4.75
C GLU A 604 27.07 -16.04 3.38
N ASP A 605 26.39 -17.18 3.34
CA ASP A 605 25.87 -17.79 2.11
C ASP A 605 24.52 -17.24 1.63
N ASP A 606 23.81 -16.50 2.47
CA ASP A 606 22.55 -15.81 2.16
C ASP A 606 22.77 -14.34 1.83
N VAL A 607 23.64 -14.07 0.85
CA VAL A 607 23.98 -12.70 0.45
C VAL A 607 23.89 -12.44 -1.05
N ARG A 608 23.68 -11.18 -1.39
CA ARG A 608 23.84 -10.63 -2.75
C ARG A 608 24.79 -9.44 -2.73
N ALA A 609 25.81 -9.51 -3.56
CA ALA A 609 26.88 -8.52 -3.63
C ALA A 609 26.85 -7.73 -4.94
N SER A 610 27.13 -6.43 -4.85
CA SER A 610 27.28 -5.54 -6.01
C SER A 610 28.12 -6.18 -7.10
N PHE A 611 27.75 -5.97 -8.37
CA PHE A 611 28.55 -6.42 -9.52
C PHE A 611 29.95 -5.79 -9.52
N ASP A 612 30.10 -4.61 -8.90
CA ASP A 612 31.39 -3.94 -8.75
C ASP A 612 32.10 -4.26 -7.43
N PHE A 613 31.64 -5.26 -6.67
CA PHE A 613 32.14 -5.54 -5.33
C PHE A 613 33.67 -5.59 -5.27
N LEU A 614 34.33 -6.34 -6.16
CA LEU A 614 35.79 -6.47 -6.15
C LEU A 614 36.50 -5.13 -6.41
N THR A 615 36.01 -4.36 -7.38
CA THR A 615 36.59 -3.06 -7.76
C THR A 615 36.38 -2.03 -6.65
N GLU A 616 35.15 -1.89 -6.16
CA GLU A 616 34.82 -0.89 -5.14
C GLU A 616 35.40 -1.25 -3.77
N SER A 617 35.39 -2.53 -3.37
CA SER A 617 36.03 -2.93 -2.12
C SER A 617 37.53 -2.69 -2.15
N ALA A 618 38.22 -3.02 -3.26
CA ALA A 618 39.65 -2.71 -3.41
C ALA A 618 39.93 -1.21 -3.35
N ARG A 619 39.13 -0.38 -4.04
CA ARG A 619 39.23 1.08 -4.00
C ARG A 619 38.97 1.64 -2.59
N ILE A 620 37.98 1.12 -1.88
CA ILE A 620 37.66 1.58 -0.52
C ILE A 620 38.76 1.14 0.45
N LEU A 621 39.24 -0.09 0.36
CA LEU A 621 40.32 -0.61 1.19
C LEU A 621 41.63 0.17 1.00
N SER A 622 41.97 0.54 -0.23
CA SER A 622 43.18 1.33 -0.51
C SER A 622 43.10 2.76 0.03
N ASN A 623 41.89 3.29 0.25
CA ASN A 623 41.64 4.63 0.77
C ASN A 623 41.19 4.63 2.25
N ALA A 624 41.08 3.47 2.88
CA ALA A 624 40.69 3.35 4.27
C ALA A 624 41.80 3.92 5.19
N PRO A 625 41.46 4.41 6.40
CA PRO A 625 42.46 4.83 7.38
C PRO A 625 43.51 3.74 7.61
N ALA A 626 44.80 4.08 7.67
CA ALA A 626 45.88 3.09 7.76
C ALA A 626 45.74 2.13 8.96
N ASP A 627 45.03 2.56 9.99
CA ASP A 627 44.71 1.82 11.19
C ASP A 627 43.25 1.32 11.22
N TRP A 628 42.61 1.02 10.09
CA TRP A 628 41.31 0.36 10.12
C TRP A 628 41.43 -1.07 10.69
N ASP A 629 40.44 -1.49 11.49
CA ASP A 629 40.37 -2.84 12.06
C ASP A 629 39.42 -3.73 11.27
N MET A 630 38.24 -3.18 10.93
CA MET A 630 37.15 -3.89 10.28
C MET A 630 36.34 -2.96 9.37
N ILE A 631 35.93 -3.46 8.21
CA ILE A 631 35.00 -2.76 7.31
C ILE A 631 33.82 -3.69 7.00
N LYS A 632 32.59 -3.29 7.35
CA LYS A 632 31.37 -4.01 6.98
C LYS A 632 30.92 -3.62 5.58
N TRP A 633 30.73 -4.62 4.74
CA TRP A 633 30.18 -4.45 3.39
C TRP A 633 28.67 -4.63 3.36
N GLY A 634 28.13 -5.37 4.33
CA GLY A 634 26.69 -5.50 4.61
C GLY A 634 26.42 -5.44 6.11
N PHE A 635 25.18 -5.10 6.47
CA PHE A 635 24.73 -4.97 7.86
C PHE A 635 23.21 -5.10 7.93
N LEU A 636 22.68 -5.49 9.10
CA LEU A 636 21.25 -5.45 9.39
C LEU A 636 20.81 -4.03 9.76
N PHE A 637 19.85 -3.51 9.02
CA PHE A 637 19.26 -2.18 9.23
C PHE A 637 17.73 -2.18 9.12
N ASP A 638 17.11 -3.36 8.96
CA ASP A 638 15.66 -3.58 8.92
C ASP A 638 15.39 -4.94 9.57
N PRO A 639 14.56 -5.03 10.63
CA PRO A 639 13.85 -3.96 11.35
C PRO A 639 14.74 -3.19 12.36
N LEU A 640 16.07 -3.33 12.26
CA LEU A 640 17.03 -2.79 13.23
C LEU A 640 17.50 -1.37 12.87
N PHE A 641 18.45 -0.84 13.65
CA PHE A 641 19.02 0.48 13.43
C PHE A 641 20.55 0.39 13.30
N LEU A 642 21.15 1.45 12.77
CA LEU A 642 22.59 1.67 12.85
C LEU A 642 22.89 2.80 13.82
N TRP A 643 23.92 2.65 14.63
CA TRP A 643 24.46 3.76 15.42
C TRP A 643 25.84 4.06 14.87
N LEU A 644 26.00 5.25 14.29
CA LEU A 644 27.23 5.67 13.63
C LEU A 644 27.87 6.84 14.36
N ASP A 645 29.18 6.93 14.27
CA ASP A 645 29.99 8.02 14.81
C ASP A 645 30.51 8.89 13.65
N PHE A 646 30.06 10.13 13.59
CA PHE A 646 30.45 11.12 12.57
C PHE A 646 31.60 12.01 13.04
N SER A 647 32.32 11.62 14.11
CA SER A 647 33.43 12.35 14.76
C SER A 647 33.03 13.64 15.48
N PHE A 648 31.99 14.35 15.04
CA PHE A 648 31.43 15.51 15.76
C PHE A 648 30.19 15.14 16.60
N SER A 649 29.51 14.05 16.25
CA SER A 649 28.33 13.54 16.95
C SER A 649 28.07 12.08 16.58
N LYS A 650 27.33 11.37 17.44
CA LYS A 650 26.80 10.03 17.16
C LYS A 650 25.35 10.14 16.72
N ALA A 651 24.94 9.34 15.74
CA ALA A 651 23.56 9.31 15.27
C ALA A 651 23.02 7.89 15.23
N LYS A 652 21.73 7.76 15.55
CA LYS A 652 20.92 6.58 15.24
C LYS A 652 20.31 6.80 13.85
N LEU A 653 20.59 5.90 12.91
CA LEU A 653 19.99 5.88 11.59
C LEU A 653 18.89 4.82 11.53
N GLU A 654 17.74 5.25 11.04
CA GLU A 654 16.58 4.44 10.72
C GLU A 654 16.31 4.59 9.21
N PHE A 655 16.14 3.47 8.52
CA PHE A 655 15.94 3.43 7.08
C PHE A 655 14.49 3.03 6.79
N TYR A 656 13.82 3.82 5.98
CA TYR A 656 12.38 3.74 5.74
C TYR A 656 12.03 3.28 4.33
N ASP A 657 12.86 3.63 3.33
CA ASP A 657 12.71 3.19 1.94
C ASP A 657 13.58 1.95 1.70
N ARG A 658 12.93 0.80 1.51
CA ARG A 658 13.57 -0.51 1.37
C ARG A 658 13.81 -0.85 -0.09
N ARG A 659 14.43 0.08 -0.81
CA ARG A 659 14.60 0.09 -2.28
C ARG A 659 15.04 -1.26 -2.89
N TYR A 660 15.82 -2.05 -2.15
CA TYR A 660 16.41 -3.29 -2.64
C TYR A 660 15.83 -4.58 -2.03
N SER A 661 14.81 -4.51 -1.17
CA SER A 661 14.18 -5.72 -0.64
C SER A 661 13.60 -6.55 -1.78
N LYS A 662 13.95 -7.84 -1.83
CA LYS A 662 13.64 -8.80 -2.91
C LYS A 662 14.03 -8.36 -4.32
N GLN A 663 14.86 -7.33 -4.43
CA GLN A 663 15.34 -6.75 -5.69
C GLN A 663 16.86 -6.85 -5.77
N GLY A 664 17.37 -8.05 -5.51
CA GLY A 664 18.80 -8.33 -5.50
C GLY A 664 19.53 -7.83 -6.74
N THR A 665 19.03 -8.12 -7.94
CA THR A 665 19.69 -7.68 -9.19
C THR A 665 19.76 -6.15 -9.32
N LEU A 666 18.72 -5.43 -8.86
CA LEU A 666 18.72 -3.96 -8.87
C LEU A 666 19.81 -3.42 -7.95
N PHE A 667 19.92 -3.96 -6.74
CA PHE A 667 21.02 -3.65 -5.83
C PHE A 667 22.37 -3.93 -6.46
N GLN A 668 22.52 -5.09 -7.10
CA GLN A 668 23.78 -5.52 -7.66
C GLN A 668 24.27 -4.58 -8.77
N SER A 669 23.34 -3.99 -9.52
CA SER A 669 23.63 -3.01 -10.57
C SER A 669 23.87 -1.57 -10.08
N ASP A 670 23.66 -1.28 -8.80
CA ASP A 670 23.70 0.08 -8.27
C ASP A 670 25.12 0.67 -8.26
N LYS A 671 25.27 1.84 -8.90
CA LYS A 671 26.54 2.58 -9.06
C LYS A 671 26.70 3.76 -8.10
N SER A 672 25.91 3.83 -7.02
CA SER A 672 26.01 4.93 -6.06
C SER A 672 27.40 5.01 -5.46
N SER A 673 27.90 6.22 -5.24
CA SER A 673 29.19 6.45 -4.58
C SER A 673 29.18 5.92 -3.15
N ARG A 674 30.28 5.26 -2.76
CA ARG A 674 30.42 4.56 -1.48
C ARG A 674 31.45 5.23 -0.58
N SER A 675 31.10 5.42 0.69
CA SER A 675 31.91 6.06 1.71
C SER A 675 32.00 5.22 2.98
N LEU A 676 33.11 5.33 3.71
CA LEU A 676 33.24 4.70 5.03
C LEU A 676 32.71 5.64 6.11
N ILE A 677 31.90 5.09 7.02
CA ILE A 677 31.42 5.79 8.21
C ILE A 677 31.73 4.94 9.44
N ARG A 678 32.24 5.57 10.50
CA ARG A 678 32.66 4.85 11.71
C ARG A 678 31.45 4.28 12.46
N ILE A 679 31.61 3.06 12.94
CA ILE A 679 30.57 2.34 13.69
C ILE A 679 30.62 2.76 15.16
N ALA A 680 29.47 3.13 15.72
CA ALA A 680 29.26 3.07 17.16
C ALA A 680 28.68 1.70 17.54
N HIS A 681 27.55 1.30 16.93
CA HIS A 681 26.94 -0.03 17.07
C HIS A 681 26.25 -0.46 15.76
N SER A 682 26.30 -1.75 15.40
CA SER A 682 25.65 -2.29 14.19
C SER A 682 25.42 -3.79 14.32
N PHE A 683 24.38 -4.32 13.68
CA PHE A 683 24.05 -5.76 13.68
C PHE A 683 24.35 -6.43 12.33
N GLY A 684 24.33 -7.76 12.30
CA GLY A 684 24.54 -8.56 11.09
C GLY A 684 26.01 -8.86 10.75
N LEU A 685 26.22 -9.99 10.08
CA LEU A 685 27.55 -10.56 9.77
C LEU A 685 27.70 -10.91 8.29
N GLN A 686 26.75 -10.46 7.47
CA GLN A 686 26.57 -10.90 6.08
C GLN A 686 27.84 -10.78 5.27
N ALA A 687 28.55 -9.66 5.40
CA ALA A 687 29.83 -9.47 4.75
C ALA A 687 30.69 -8.40 5.42
N TYR A 688 31.96 -8.71 5.68
CA TYR A 688 32.95 -7.75 6.19
C TYR A 688 34.38 -8.16 5.82
N SER A 689 35.28 -7.18 5.78
CA SER A 689 36.74 -7.41 5.79
C SER A 689 37.31 -7.11 7.17
N LEU A 690 38.33 -7.88 7.55
CA LEU A 690 38.92 -7.85 8.88
C LEU A 690 40.43 -7.96 8.79
N THR A 691 41.15 -7.06 9.47
CA THR A 691 42.61 -7.15 9.62
C THR A 691 43.00 -8.14 10.72
N PRO A 692 44.25 -8.66 10.74
CA PRO A 692 44.73 -9.50 11.84
C PRO A 692 44.59 -8.82 13.21
N ARG A 693 44.87 -7.51 13.26
CA ARG A 693 44.72 -6.70 14.49
C ARG A 693 43.25 -6.58 14.91
N GLY A 694 42.35 -6.34 13.95
CA GLY A 694 40.91 -6.33 14.21
C GLY A 694 40.39 -7.67 14.70
N ALA A 695 40.87 -8.77 14.12
CA ALA A 695 40.53 -10.12 14.53
C ALA A 695 41.01 -10.44 15.96
N GLN A 696 42.23 -10.03 16.31
CA GLN A 696 42.73 -10.17 17.68
C GLN A 696 41.85 -9.41 18.68
N LYS A 697 41.47 -8.16 18.38
CA LYS A 697 40.55 -7.39 19.23
C LYS A 697 39.20 -8.09 19.40
N LEU A 698 38.63 -8.66 18.32
CA LEU A 698 37.37 -9.39 18.40
C LEU A 698 37.49 -10.63 19.28
N LEU A 699 38.56 -11.42 19.13
CA LEU A 699 38.82 -12.59 19.97
C LEU A 699 38.94 -12.19 21.45
N GLU A 700 39.73 -11.15 21.76
CA GLU A 700 39.95 -10.66 23.14
C GLU A 700 38.68 -10.08 23.78
N ARG A 701 37.79 -9.45 22.99
CA ARG A 701 36.60 -8.75 23.51
C ARG A 701 35.34 -9.61 23.54
N CYS A 702 35.25 -10.60 22.66
CA CYS A 702 34.08 -11.47 22.55
C CYS A 702 34.24 -12.76 23.36
N LEU A 703 35.45 -13.31 23.49
CA LEU A 703 35.67 -14.56 24.22
C LEU A 703 36.02 -14.33 25.70
N PRO A 704 35.56 -15.22 26.62
CA PRO A 704 34.57 -16.27 26.39
C PRO A 704 33.17 -15.69 26.13
N LEU A 705 32.37 -16.36 25.27
CA LEU A 705 30.96 -16.03 25.10
C LEU A 705 30.21 -16.31 26.40
N LYS A 706 29.33 -15.40 26.81
CA LYS A 706 28.71 -15.43 28.14
C LYS A 706 27.40 -14.68 28.18
N LYS A 707 26.58 -14.97 29.20
CA LYS A 707 25.39 -14.16 29.43
C LYS A 707 25.80 -12.79 29.97
N ARG A 708 25.42 -11.74 29.25
CA ARG A 708 25.59 -10.35 29.70
C ARG A 708 24.62 -9.43 28.98
N THR A 709 24.48 -8.22 29.52
CA THR A 709 23.84 -7.11 28.82
C THR A 709 24.88 -6.16 28.28
N ILE A 710 24.65 -5.62 27.08
CA ILE A 710 25.53 -4.70 26.37
C ILE A 710 24.80 -3.36 26.26
N PRO A 711 25.16 -2.36 27.09
CA PRO A 711 24.58 -1.03 26.99
C PRO A 711 25.17 -0.30 25.78
N PHE A 712 24.36 0.50 25.10
CA PHE A 712 24.79 1.43 24.06
C PHE A 712 24.84 2.83 24.66
N PRO A 713 26.02 3.33 25.08
CA PRO A 713 26.10 4.56 25.84
C PRO A 713 25.54 5.75 25.04
N GLY A 714 24.59 6.47 25.64
CA GLY A 714 23.93 7.61 25.04
C GLY A 714 22.66 7.31 24.24
N THR A 715 22.20 6.05 24.14
CA THR A 715 21.06 5.69 23.28
C THR A 715 19.87 5.05 24.00
N GLY A 716 19.91 4.93 25.34
CA GLY A 716 18.86 4.28 26.13
C GLY A 716 18.71 2.77 25.87
N VAL A 717 19.48 2.20 24.93
CA VAL A 717 19.42 0.79 24.54
C VAL A 717 20.32 -0.05 25.42
N ILE A 718 19.79 -1.16 25.91
CA ILE A 718 20.52 -2.23 26.59
C ILE A 718 20.13 -3.53 25.90
N LEU A 719 21.12 -4.19 25.30
CA LEU A 719 20.94 -5.40 24.50
C LEU A 719 21.32 -6.64 25.33
N GLU A 720 20.56 -7.73 25.21
CA GLU A 720 21.02 -9.03 25.72
C GLU A 720 21.99 -9.69 24.73
N ASP A 721 23.13 -10.19 25.21
CA ASP A 721 24.13 -10.88 24.37
C ASP A 721 23.63 -12.28 24.01
N THR A 722 22.88 -12.38 22.91
CA THR A 722 22.27 -13.64 22.42
C THR A 722 22.90 -14.17 21.14
N GLY A 723 23.84 -13.45 20.54
CA GLY A 723 24.47 -13.81 19.26
C GLY A 723 25.78 -13.04 19.03
N ILE A 724 26.66 -13.57 18.18
CA ILE A 724 28.02 -13.02 18.04
C ILE A 724 28.05 -11.57 17.54
N ASP A 725 27.06 -11.15 16.76
CA ASP A 725 26.88 -9.75 16.34
C ASP A 725 26.51 -8.82 17.51
N CYS A 726 25.78 -9.34 18.51
CA CYS A 726 25.55 -8.66 19.78
C CYS A 726 26.87 -8.49 20.54
N ALA A 727 27.66 -9.56 20.71
CA ALA A 727 28.98 -9.47 21.34
C ALA A 727 29.92 -8.48 20.62
N MET A 728 29.87 -8.41 19.29
CA MET A 728 30.63 -7.44 18.51
C MET A 728 30.22 -5.99 18.79
N CYS A 729 28.95 -5.73 19.13
CA CYS A 729 28.52 -4.39 19.55
C CYS A 729 29.24 -3.89 20.81
N ALA A 730 29.68 -4.78 21.70
CA ALA A 730 30.52 -4.42 22.84
C ALA A 730 31.98 -4.13 22.44
N ALA A 731 32.46 -4.68 21.31
CA ALA A 731 33.82 -4.54 20.85
C ALA A 731 34.07 -3.27 20.01
N TYR A 732 33.07 -2.81 19.24
CA TYR A 732 33.24 -1.73 18.25
C TYR A 732 33.85 -0.43 18.80
N SER A 733 33.51 -0.06 20.04
CA SER A 733 34.06 1.16 20.68
C SER A 733 35.58 1.12 20.86
N SER A 734 36.18 -0.07 20.91
CA SER A 734 37.63 -0.28 21.00
C SER A 734 38.32 -0.49 19.65
N MET A 735 37.55 -0.45 18.55
CA MET A 735 38.00 -0.74 17.20
C MET A 735 37.91 0.49 16.29
N GLN A 736 38.75 0.52 15.27
CA GLN A 736 38.55 1.34 14.08
C GLN A 736 37.68 0.57 13.09
N ALA A 737 36.40 0.43 13.45
CA ALA A 737 35.41 -0.30 12.67
C ALA A 737 34.56 0.67 11.85
N PHE A 738 34.35 0.34 10.57
CA PHE A 738 33.59 1.16 9.63
C PHE A 738 32.50 0.34 8.94
N ILE A 739 31.41 0.98 8.55
CA ILE A 739 30.52 0.44 7.51
C ILE A 739 30.83 1.13 6.18
N CYS A 740 30.61 0.41 5.08
CA CYS A 740 30.46 1.00 3.76
C CYS A 740 29.02 1.48 3.58
N MET A 741 28.82 2.79 3.35
CA MET A 741 27.52 3.38 3.09
C MET A 741 27.49 4.07 1.71
N PRO A 742 26.55 3.73 0.82
CA PRO A 742 25.60 2.60 0.92
C PRO A 742 26.31 1.22 0.94
N PRO A 743 25.66 0.12 1.38
CA PRO A 743 26.32 -1.20 1.53
C PRO A 743 26.66 -1.85 0.19
N LEU A 744 27.82 -2.53 0.09
CA LEU A 744 28.21 -3.30 -1.10
C LEU A 744 27.62 -4.72 -1.14
N VAL A 745 27.08 -5.20 -0.01
CA VAL A 745 26.43 -6.50 0.13
C VAL A 745 25.14 -6.35 0.94
N ILE A 746 24.08 -7.02 0.53
CA ILE A 746 22.81 -7.17 1.28
C ILE A 746 22.49 -8.63 1.54
N ALA A 747 21.64 -8.90 2.52
CA ALA A 747 21.09 -10.24 2.73
C ALA A 747 20.19 -10.65 1.56
N ASP A 748 20.19 -11.94 1.21
CA ASP A 748 19.24 -12.57 0.29
C ASP A 748 17.98 -12.95 1.05
N ASP A 749 17.00 -12.04 1.08
CA ASP A 749 15.73 -12.18 1.79
C ASP A 749 14.78 -13.26 1.21
N GLU A 750 15.21 -13.96 0.16
CA GLU A 750 14.59 -15.19 -0.35
C GLU A 750 15.01 -16.45 0.40
N GLN A 751 16.11 -16.40 1.18
CA GLN A 751 16.63 -17.55 1.92
C GLN A 751 16.29 -17.44 3.42
N LEU A 752 15.65 -18.47 3.97
CA LEU A 752 15.39 -18.55 5.41
C LEU A 752 16.70 -18.77 6.17
N SER A 753 16.91 -18.10 7.31
CA SER A 753 18.12 -18.28 8.12
C SER A 753 18.18 -19.69 8.73
N GLU A 754 19.25 -20.43 8.45
CA GLU A 754 19.52 -21.74 9.06
C GLU A 754 19.89 -21.62 10.55
N ARG A 755 20.52 -20.50 10.93
CA ARG A 755 20.74 -20.16 12.35
C ARG A 755 19.41 -20.14 13.10
N GLU A 756 18.45 -19.37 12.62
CA GLU A 756 17.14 -19.27 13.27
C GLU A 756 16.35 -20.58 13.21
N ALA A 757 16.50 -21.35 12.13
CA ALA A 757 15.85 -22.67 12.03
C ALA A 757 16.39 -23.64 13.09
N ALA A 758 17.71 -23.65 13.32
CA ALA A 758 18.34 -24.45 14.36
C ALA A 758 17.97 -23.97 15.77
N ASP A 759 17.91 -22.65 15.99
CA ASP A 759 17.51 -22.07 17.28
C ASP A 759 16.04 -22.35 17.62
N ARG A 760 15.14 -22.42 16.62
CA ARG A 760 13.72 -22.78 16.82
C ARG A 760 13.45 -24.27 17.06
N ALA A 761 14.41 -25.13 16.73
CA ALA A 761 14.27 -26.58 16.91
C ALA A 761 14.60 -27.04 18.35
N HIS A 762 15.09 -26.12 19.19
CA HIS A 762 15.44 -26.31 20.60
C HIS A 762 14.62 -25.37 21.47
#